data_AF-A0A2K1E241-F1
#
_entry.id   AF-A0A2K1E241-F1
#
_cell.length_a   1.000
_cell.length_b   1.000
_cell.length_c   1.000
_cell.angle_alpha   90.00
_cell.angle_beta   90.00
_cell.angle_gamma   90.00
#
_symmetry.space_group_name_H-M   'P 1'
#
loop_
_entity.id
_entity.type
_entity.pdbx_description
1 polymer ?
#
loop_
_entity_poly.entity_id
_entity_poly.type
_entity_poly.pdbx_seq_one_letter_code
_entity_poly.pdbx_strand_id
1 'polypeptide(L)'
;MQQWLDSIVGPPGRDGIDGNDGQDGASAYEVAQAAGFSGSEAEWLASLEGADGQQGADGDDAYQVAVRNGFQGTEAEWLESLEGTGGGGGFAAIVNLDEYEGQIAGGTGINLIVPVAEGDPPIELTESAQVTIPSSDPNSGIAIWAKSTTSGIAIVLGLVKTSVTDPEEPVDPEEPVDPEEPVDLSGSGTVYGAPGTVFPLGIYLAGSNSSFTLSYPAGFPLKVTRQTDTLVPVQSQWATPAAGYPYSVTGGAVSPSTKLKVVGTGASATGGNLRLAKGTFLQSDPLGFDFPQTGDEATTQTPSSFRLSYKGVIPSGSIPPICSLYDYSVGRFEFGPHWDGNTMFAFCGRGTANETKIISDAGSARVLGTNQLYEVEYTDNPSGAGGTITFYIDGVQFGSPKPTPTKLRLTPVMMLEVNASASNTNDAIGNLVVEQVGLSFGQTQVGTSYEDASNGAISAADLEALVVDARGFETEQAPVTVSYTADGTQTYDIEVVVGEMAVPAGSAYKVVLEDWSTGTAVPQSEELVMTRPAAQNCRFEDATLYNSQASWTEVLPQGPVPNINGINYYCEGIRIGNYVQLQFGYDWDDTQMPNNPFGDPTTKESYMVPHKWAIYDVEGTLLGRIEQPDGEPLNTTATEPCWSGQLDGRGVAIITEDNKFYPKGTVRSGIIWRSHQPVAYEQTQIWDTVPTYDLAVPFASQTGYSVNGGDMRIFGEAQINGFANYRWMPWESSTYDGVIQAGLNTLNPYKVGSNETGQVPNAAVWLKYTPFNQQGRSPITGPGGTRDDRQMMAEPVARYARDVSSTRPHDNRSIKQIALDYLTGYVSDPYQCFEAGRLTPLFKGAPQRSITMRNHYYGAGEASTPAEKAYYIQGGRTYEWATGYNPLTVTVPYAGSSANKPIFGTNQIDDDHAHQFPHWGSLLWQTPEFAMLGAKFFDQSRLYRNAILNSDNASMFAERGAAWKFNHAAMAWKTASSNSSRLYSRKEVLDWIVFDFEAFHDLHYASTPGFMNPPASISGADTNQRVMAATQYFGPCLADGNSVYQHEFYIGYWLSALQVGEKIGFNNAVRAASPKAQAVLDWLISIHEKRITGRLNGGMLVNAGAENYLCPIWTNAQITAAGGNVANLPHSFAAVATAQGANAAPTWDTFKSGSNVYDKDGQAMDQLLAGPSLLLDMGRNSQAVIDAEAVARGYLQEKIDSETARGTGVTGGAGSAWFKYLQTTNNAPYQPE
;
A
#
# COMPACT_ATOMS: atom_id res chain seq x y z
N MET A 1 -27.18 9.00 -65.59
CA MET A 1 -26.38 8.13 -64.69
C MET A 1 -25.07 7.73 -65.35
N GLN A 2 -25.05 7.11 -66.54
CA GLN A 2 -23.78 6.80 -67.22
C GLN A 2 -22.99 8.04 -67.68
N GLN A 3 -23.66 9.11 -68.15
CA GLN A 3 -22.98 10.38 -68.49
C GLN A 3 -22.43 11.17 -67.28
N TRP A 4 -22.83 10.86 -66.05
CA TRP A 4 -22.30 11.50 -64.83
C TRP A 4 -21.09 10.72 -64.28
N LEU A 5 -21.06 9.39 -64.50
CA LEU A 5 -19.89 8.55 -64.22
C LEU A 5 -18.71 8.88 -65.14
N ASP A 6 -18.95 9.31 -66.38
CA ASP A 6 -17.88 9.67 -67.32
C ASP A 6 -17.27 11.07 -67.05
N SER A 7 -17.84 11.89 -66.15
CA SER A 7 -17.30 13.23 -65.82
C SER A 7 -16.33 13.25 -64.63
N ILE A 8 -16.09 12.11 -63.97
CA ILE A 8 -15.27 12.00 -62.74
C ILE A 8 -13.95 11.24 -62.95
N VAL A 9 -13.70 10.68 -64.15
CA VAL A 9 -12.47 9.96 -64.47
C VAL A 9 -11.68 10.75 -65.52
N GLY A 10 -10.66 11.50 -65.07
CA GLY A 10 -9.66 12.09 -65.97
C GLY A 10 -8.77 11.01 -66.60
N PRO A 11 -8.15 11.27 -67.76
CA PRO A 11 -7.22 10.32 -68.36
C PRO A 11 -6.05 9.99 -67.42
N PRO A 12 -5.47 8.78 -67.50
CA PRO A 12 -4.27 8.42 -66.74
C PRO A 12 -3.18 9.49 -66.94
N GLY A 13 -2.66 10.01 -65.84
CA GLY A 13 -1.47 10.87 -65.88
C GLY A 13 -0.34 10.13 -66.58
N ARG A 14 0.40 10.83 -67.45
CA ARG A 14 1.68 10.33 -67.93
C ARG A 14 2.55 10.06 -66.70
N ASP A 15 3.26 8.93 -66.70
CA ASP A 15 4.30 8.66 -65.73
C ASP A 15 5.17 9.92 -65.58
N GLY A 16 5.33 10.39 -64.34
CA GLY A 16 6.27 11.45 -64.05
C GLY A 16 7.65 10.98 -64.45
N ILE A 17 8.36 11.77 -65.25
CA ILE A 17 9.79 11.60 -65.42
C ILE A 17 10.37 11.75 -64.01
N ASP A 18 11.19 10.79 -63.58
CA ASP A 18 11.96 10.92 -62.34
C ASP A 18 12.60 12.31 -62.32
N GLY A 19 12.44 13.05 -61.22
CA GLY A 19 13.20 14.27 -61.03
C GLY A 19 14.68 13.89 -61.14
N ASN A 20 15.46 14.64 -61.92
CA ASN A 20 16.91 14.50 -61.86
C ASN A 20 17.33 14.57 -60.40
N ASP A 21 18.14 13.62 -59.94
CA ASP A 21 18.81 13.70 -58.66
C ASP A 21 19.41 15.12 -58.51
N GLY A 22 19.24 15.72 -57.33
CA GLY A 22 19.94 16.96 -57.02
C GLY A 22 21.43 16.74 -57.24
N GLN A 23 22.13 17.70 -57.84
CA GLN A 23 23.58 17.57 -57.96
C GLN A 23 24.18 17.32 -56.57
N ASP A 24 25.00 16.28 -56.46
CA ASP A 24 25.77 16.02 -55.25
C ASP A 24 26.49 17.32 -54.84
N GLY A 25 26.38 17.67 -53.56
CA GLY A 25 27.13 18.78 -53.00
C GLY A 25 28.64 18.52 -53.12
N ALA A 26 29.44 19.58 -53.26
CA ALA A 26 30.89 19.45 -53.28
C ALA A 26 31.37 18.63 -52.08
N SER A 27 32.24 17.66 -52.32
CA SER A 27 32.92 16.91 -51.27
C SER A 27 33.75 17.84 -50.39
N ALA A 28 34.02 17.43 -49.16
CA ALA A 28 34.84 18.22 -48.24
C ALA A 28 36.26 18.49 -48.77
N TYR A 29 36.78 17.61 -49.64
CA TYR A 29 38.05 17.84 -50.36
C TYR A 29 37.93 18.97 -51.40
N GLU A 30 36.84 19.00 -52.16
CA GLU A 30 36.58 20.06 -53.15
C GLU A 30 36.37 21.43 -52.47
N VAL A 31 35.77 21.45 -51.27
CA VAL A 31 35.67 22.67 -50.44
C VAL A 31 37.05 23.11 -49.95
N ALA A 32 37.93 22.19 -49.56
CA ALA A 32 39.30 22.49 -49.14
C ALA A 32 40.18 23.03 -50.29
N GLN A 33 40.02 22.50 -51.51
CA GLN A 33 40.66 23.06 -52.71
C GLN A 33 40.19 24.50 -52.98
N ALA A 34 38.88 24.76 -52.88
CA ALA A 34 38.32 26.10 -53.04
C ALA A 34 38.81 27.09 -51.96
N ALA A 35 39.14 26.60 -50.76
CA ALA A 35 39.72 27.37 -49.66
C ALA A 35 41.26 27.54 -49.74
N GLY A 36 41.92 27.00 -50.77
CA GLY A 36 43.34 27.22 -51.05
C GLY A 36 44.28 26.03 -50.79
N PHE A 37 43.75 24.82 -50.54
CA PHE A 37 44.57 23.61 -50.46
C PHE A 37 45.04 23.16 -51.86
N SER A 38 46.34 22.89 -52.01
CA SER A 38 46.98 22.62 -53.32
C SER A 38 47.53 21.19 -53.49
N GLY A 39 47.11 20.24 -52.65
CA GLY A 39 47.47 18.81 -52.72
C GLY A 39 46.34 17.91 -53.25
N SER A 40 46.64 16.64 -53.49
CA SER A 40 45.70 15.56 -53.87
C SER A 40 44.73 15.18 -52.73
N GLU A 41 43.66 14.45 -53.03
CA GLU A 41 42.65 14.02 -52.04
C GLU A 41 43.26 13.15 -50.94
N ALA A 42 44.24 12.32 -51.31
CA ALA A 42 45.02 11.52 -50.37
C ALA A 42 45.93 12.39 -49.48
N GLU A 43 46.53 13.45 -50.01
CA GLU A 43 47.32 14.40 -49.23
C GLU A 43 46.46 15.25 -48.29
N TRP A 44 45.22 15.56 -48.70
CA TRP A 44 44.23 16.24 -47.85
C TRP A 44 43.75 15.35 -46.72
N LEU A 45 43.41 14.09 -46.99
CA LEU A 45 43.10 13.13 -45.93
C LEU A 45 44.28 12.94 -44.96
N ALA A 46 45.51 12.86 -45.46
CA ALA A 46 46.72 12.75 -44.62
C ALA A 46 46.99 14.03 -43.78
N SER A 47 46.49 15.19 -44.22
CA SER A 47 46.56 16.45 -43.44
C SER A 47 45.49 16.55 -42.35
N LEU A 48 44.46 15.72 -42.41
CA LEU A 48 43.38 15.63 -41.42
C LEU A 48 43.71 14.61 -40.32
N GLU A 49 44.65 13.71 -40.58
CA GLU A 49 45.30 12.91 -39.54
C GLU A 49 46.19 13.82 -38.68
N GLY A 50 45.67 14.24 -37.52
CA GLY A 50 46.54 14.61 -36.42
C GLY A 50 47.42 13.42 -36.08
N ALA A 51 48.71 13.64 -35.89
CA ALA A 51 49.59 12.57 -35.43
C ALA A 51 49.03 11.94 -34.15
N ASP A 52 49.03 10.60 -34.07
CA ASP A 52 48.98 9.92 -32.79
C ASP A 52 50.01 10.58 -31.87
N GLY A 53 49.58 10.98 -30.68
CA GLY A 53 50.53 11.29 -29.62
C GLY A 53 51.46 10.09 -29.50
N GLN A 54 52.76 10.30 -29.60
CA GLN A 54 53.70 9.28 -29.15
C GLN A 54 53.26 8.83 -27.76
N GLN A 55 53.25 7.52 -27.51
CA GLN A 55 53.27 7.01 -26.16
C GLN A 55 54.37 7.79 -25.43
N GLY A 56 53.99 8.61 -24.45
CA GLY A 56 54.97 9.34 -23.66
C GLY A 56 55.97 8.32 -23.14
N ALA A 57 57.27 8.56 -23.32
CA ALA A 57 58.27 7.78 -22.61
C ALA A 57 57.91 7.80 -21.12
N ASP A 58 58.03 6.67 -20.45
CA ASP A 58 57.85 6.59 -19.00
C ASP A 58 58.59 7.77 -18.35
N GLY A 59 57.87 8.56 -17.55
CA GLY A 59 58.46 9.73 -16.91
C GLY A 59 59.60 9.31 -15.98
N ASP A 60 60.66 10.11 -15.93
CA ASP A 60 61.76 9.95 -14.97
C ASP A 60 61.19 9.64 -13.57
N ASP A 61 61.71 8.61 -12.90
CA ASP A 61 61.35 8.37 -11.50
C ASP A 61 61.89 9.50 -10.60
N ALA A 62 61.38 9.57 -9.37
CA ALA A 62 61.71 10.68 -8.47
C ALA A 62 63.22 10.77 -8.14
N TYR A 63 63.94 9.64 -8.18
CA TYR A 63 65.39 9.62 -8.02
C TYR A 63 66.10 10.19 -9.25
N GLN A 64 65.67 9.84 -10.45
CA GLN A 64 66.17 10.39 -11.71
C GLN A 64 65.92 11.91 -11.81
N VAL A 65 64.77 12.40 -11.31
CA VAL A 65 64.49 13.85 -11.18
C VAL A 65 65.42 14.53 -10.18
N ALA A 66 65.76 13.89 -9.06
CA ALA A 66 66.69 14.42 -8.07
C ALA A 66 68.12 14.52 -8.62
N VAL A 67 68.59 13.49 -9.34
CA VAL A 67 69.89 13.52 -10.04
C VAL A 67 69.92 14.63 -11.09
N ARG A 68 68.85 14.79 -11.88
CA ARG A 68 68.72 15.86 -12.87
C ARG A 68 68.76 17.26 -12.25
N ASN A 69 68.25 17.42 -11.03
CA ASN A 69 68.26 18.69 -10.29
C ASN A 69 69.48 18.87 -9.36
N GLY A 70 70.53 18.06 -9.54
CA GLY A 70 71.83 18.28 -8.93
C GLY A 70 72.15 17.43 -7.70
N PHE A 71 71.33 16.43 -7.37
CA PHE A 71 71.69 15.42 -6.38
C PHE A 71 72.82 14.53 -6.92
N GLN A 72 73.89 14.35 -6.14
CA GLN A 72 75.02 13.50 -6.49
C GLN A 72 75.10 12.35 -5.47
N GLY A 73 74.62 11.18 -5.85
CA GLY A 73 74.58 9.98 -5.01
C GLY A 73 73.77 8.86 -5.67
N THR A 74 73.83 7.65 -5.11
CA THR A 74 73.02 6.49 -5.49
C THR A 74 71.56 6.62 -5.03
N GLU A 75 70.66 5.80 -5.56
CA GLU A 75 69.22 5.82 -5.21
C GLU A 75 68.98 5.56 -3.72
N ALA A 76 69.76 4.66 -3.13
CA ALA A 76 69.73 4.38 -1.70
C ALA A 76 70.19 5.60 -0.88
N GLU A 77 71.25 6.28 -1.30
CA GLU A 77 71.74 7.50 -0.63
C GLU A 77 70.76 8.68 -0.79
N TRP A 78 70.01 8.71 -1.90
CA TRP A 78 68.95 9.69 -2.11
C TRP A 78 67.77 9.45 -1.16
N LEU A 79 67.31 8.20 -1.04
CA LEU A 79 66.24 7.83 -0.11
C LEU A 79 66.66 8.08 1.34
N GLU A 80 67.91 7.78 1.70
CA GLU A 80 68.48 8.07 3.03
C GLU A 80 68.62 9.58 3.28
N SER A 81 68.84 10.40 2.24
CA SER A 81 68.86 11.87 2.35
C SER A 81 67.49 12.51 2.59
N LEU A 82 66.40 11.79 2.29
CA LEU A 82 65.03 12.23 2.56
C LEU A 82 64.60 11.90 4.00
N GLU A 83 65.35 11.05 4.70
CA GLU A 83 65.15 10.79 6.12
C GLU A 83 65.74 11.94 6.95
N GLY A 84 64.89 12.92 7.28
CA GLY A 84 65.21 13.96 8.24
C GLY A 84 65.55 13.38 9.61
N THR A 85 66.77 13.62 10.09
CA THR A 85 67.18 13.29 11.46
C THR A 85 66.57 14.27 12.46
N GLY A 86 65.57 13.81 13.21
CA GLY A 86 65.12 14.50 14.42
C GLY A 86 63.71 14.14 14.91
N GLY A 87 63.63 13.18 15.83
CA GLY A 87 62.50 13.01 16.76
C GLY A 87 61.68 11.75 16.52
N GLY A 88 62.15 10.62 17.05
CA GLY A 88 61.44 9.35 17.04
C GLY A 88 60.03 9.44 17.64
N GLY A 89 59.13 8.71 17.01
CA GLY A 89 57.81 8.44 17.54
C GLY A 89 57.88 7.77 18.92
N GLY A 90 56.93 8.14 19.77
CA GLY A 90 56.69 7.50 21.03
C GLY A 90 55.62 8.27 21.79
N PHE A 91 54.52 7.61 22.09
CA PHE A 91 53.78 7.98 23.29
C PHE A 91 54.77 8.09 24.47
N ALA A 92 54.75 9.23 25.18
CA ALA A 92 54.55 9.30 26.64
C ALA A 92 55.01 10.65 27.23
N ALA A 93 54.07 11.53 27.58
CA ALA A 93 54.06 12.31 28.83
C ALA A 93 52.80 13.20 28.93
N ILE A 94 52.14 13.16 30.09
CA ILE A 94 51.09 14.10 30.50
C ILE A 94 51.75 15.48 30.69
N VAL A 95 51.22 16.54 30.07
CA VAL A 95 51.75 17.91 30.16
C VAL A 95 50.93 18.73 31.17
N ASN A 96 51.61 19.54 31.99
CA ASN A 96 51.01 20.38 33.03
C ASN A 96 50.61 21.76 32.44
N LEU A 97 49.37 22.21 32.68
CA LEU A 97 48.75 23.38 32.01
C LEU A 97 49.35 24.74 32.39
N ASP A 98 50.08 24.81 33.51
CA ASP A 98 50.66 26.06 34.03
C ASP A 98 51.87 26.56 33.22
N GLU A 99 52.37 25.75 32.26
CA GLU A 99 53.53 26.08 31.42
C GLU A 99 53.13 26.46 29.96
N TYR A 100 51.83 26.65 29.70
CA TYR A 100 51.33 26.91 28.35
C TYR A 100 51.31 28.42 28.00
N GLU A 101 52.25 28.87 27.15
CA GLU A 101 52.17 30.18 26.49
C GLU A 101 51.35 30.06 25.18
N GLY A 102 50.29 30.86 25.07
CA GLY A 102 49.25 30.71 24.03
C GLY A 102 49.71 30.88 22.58
N GLN A 103 49.00 30.20 21.66
CA GLN A 103 49.28 30.21 20.23
C GLN A 103 48.71 31.43 19.49
N ILE A 104 49.40 31.81 18.41
CA ILE A 104 49.01 32.87 17.47
C ILE A 104 47.93 32.33 16.51
N ALA A 105 46.97 33.17 16.13
CA ALA A 105 45.89 32.81 15.20
C ALA A 105 46.46 32.25 13.88
N GLY A 106 46.15 30.98 13.57
CA GLY A 106 46.62 30.25 12.39
C GLY A 106 47.41 28.96 12.67
N GLY A 107 47.66 28.60 13.94
CA GLY A 107 48.21 27.29 14.32
C GLY A 107 47.14 26.20 14.50
N THR A 108 47.45 24.95 14.13
CA THR A 108 46.61 23.76 14.35
C THR A 108 46.73 23.23 15.80
N GLY A 109 45.62 23.14 16.54
CA GLY A 109 45.51 22.44 17.85
C GLY A 109 45.65 20.92 17.67
N ILE A 110 46.31 20.11 18.52
CA ILE A 110 46.30 19.80 19.97
C ILE A 110 45.16 18.86 20.41
N ASN A 111 45.54 17.67 20.92
CA ASN A 111 44.69 16.65 21.55
C ASN A 111 44.74 16.75 23.10
N LEU A 112 43.64 16.41 23.76
CA LEU A 112 43.46 16.33 25.22
C LEU A 112 43.45 14.85 25.67
N ILE A 113 44.16 14.51 26.76
CA ILE A 113 44.12 13.18 27.40
C ILE A 113 43.76 13.33 28.89
N VAL A 114 42.77 12.56 29.37
CA VAL A 114 42.32 12.52 30.77
C VAL A 114 42.69 11.16 31.40
N PRO A 115 43.55 11.12 32.44
CA PRO A 115 43.85 9.88 33.18
C PRO A 115 42.77 9.54 34.22
N VAL A 116 42.36 8.26 34.30
CA VAL A 116 41.50 7.67 35.36
C VAL A 116 42.34 6.79 36.30
N ALA A 117 42.09 6.85 37.63
CA ALA A 117 42.82 6.06 38.63
C ALA A 117 42.18 4.69 38.90
N GLU A 118 42.98 3.70 39.32
CA GLU A 118 42.50 2.36 39.70
C GLU A 118 41.57 2.46 40.93
N GLY A 119 40.26 2.35 40.71
CA GLY A 119 39.22 2.51 41.74
C GLY A 119 38.28 3.71 41.56
N ASP A 120 38.52 4.59 40.58
CA ASP A 120 37.54 5.60 40.13
C ASP A 120 36.48 4.95 39.22
N PRO A 121 35.23 5.48 39.13
CA PRO A 121 34.30 5.06 38.08
C PRO A 121 34.91 5.37 36.70
N PRO A 122 34.85 4.43 35.73
CA PRO A 122 35.49 4.60 34.41
C PRO A 122 34.94 5.82 33.65
N ILE A 123 35.85 6.62 33.05
CA ILE A 123 35.53 7.59 32.00
C ILE A 123 35.69 6.83 30.66
N GLU A 124 34.59 6.43 30.01
CA GLU A 124 34.65 5.87 28.65
C GLU A 124 34.52 7.00 27.61
N LEU A 125 35.62 7.24 26.88
CA LEU A 125 35.59 7.88 25.57
C LEU A 125 35.35 6.74 24.57
N THR A 126 34.09 6.54 24.18
CA THR A 126 33.69 5.40 23.35
C THR A 126 34.17 5.52 21.91
N GLU A 127 34.49 6.73 21.43
CA GLU A 127 35.04 7.01 20.08
C GLU A 127 35.92 8.28 20.09
N SER A 128 37.04 8.28 19.35
CA SER A 128 37.82 9.48 19.05
C SER A 128 37.50 9.98 17.64
N ALA A 129 37.04 11.22 17.49
CA ALA A 129 36.83 11.88 16.19
C ALA A 129 38.05 12.76 15.82
N GLN A 130 38.61 12.56 14.61
CA GLN A 130 39.62 13.46 14.03
C GLN A 130 38.94 14.39 13.02
N VAL A 131 39.20 15.69 13.14
CA VAL A 131 38.71 16.72 12.21
C VAL A 131 39.90 17.29 11.43
N THR A 132 39.87 17.20 10.10
CA THR A 132 40.89 17.79 9.22
C THR A 132 40.30 18.96 8.43
N ILE A 133 40.88 20.15 8.56
CA ILE A 133 40.48 21.35 7.82
C ILE A 133 41.48 21.56 6.66
N PRO A 134 41.03 21.65 5.39
CA PRO A 134 41.92 21.88 4.25
C PRO A 134 42.52 23.29 4.27
N SER A 135 43.85 23.42 4.17
CA SER A 135 44.52 24.73 4.15
C SER A 135 44.24 25.56 2.88
N SER A 136 43.71 24.92 1.84
CA SER A 136 43.36 25.48 0.55
C SER A 136 41.93 26.02 0.47
N ASP A 137 41.12 25.85 1.52
CA ASP A 137 39.71 26.23 1.55
C ASP A 137 39.49 27.38 2.56
N PRO A 138 39.43 28.65 2.10
CA PRO A 138 39.36 29.81 2.99
C PRO A 138 38.05 29.93 3.78
N ASN A 139 37.11 29.01 3.55
CA ASN A 139 35.75 29.01 4.08
C ASN A 139 35.48 27.88 5.09
N SER A 140 36.50 27.12 5.52
CA SER A 140 36.33 25.97 6.42
C SER A 140 36.82 26.24 7.85
N GLY A 141 36.08 25.77 8.86
CA GLY A 141 36.34 25.98 10.30
C GLY A 141 35.81 24.82 11.19
N ILE A 142 35.96 24.95 12.52
CA ILE A 142 35.52 23.96 13.52
C ILE A 142 34.79 24.66 14.68
N ALA A 143 33.77 24.01 15.24
CA ALA A 143 32.98 24.47 16.38
C ALA A 143 32.89 23.37 17.47
N ILE A 144 32.81 23.79 18.73
CA ILE A 144 32.74 22.90 19.90
C ILE A 144 31.61 23.38 20.79
N TRP A 145 30.71 22.48 21.21
CA TRP A 145 29.70 22.82 22.22
C TRP A 145 29.39 21.66 23.16
N ALA A 146 28.75 21.97 24.28
CA ALA A 146 28.42 21.03 25.33
C ALA A 146 26.90 20.98 25.52
N LYS A 147 26.35 19.77 25.64
CA LYS A 147 24.94 19.56 26.01
C LYS A 147 24.83 18.67 27.25
N SER A 148 23.83 18.96 28.08
CA SER A 148 23.57 18.17 29.28
C SER A 148 22.86 16.86 28.92
N THR A 149 23.17 15.78 29.63
CA THR A 149 22.60 14.44 29.46
C THR A 149 22.31 13.82 30.83
N THR A 150 21.56 12.74 30.87
CA THR A 150 21.11 12.06 32.10
C THR A 150 22.24 11.46 32.94
N SER A 151 23.45 11.29 32.38
CA SER A 151 24.63 10.75 33.06
C SER A 151 25.82 11.74 33.09
N GLY A 152 25.66 12.98 32.63
CA GLY A 152 26.72 14.00 32.65
C GLY A 152 26.61 15.05 31.53
N ILE A 153 27.72 15.71 31.19
CA ILE A 153 27.80 16.65 30.07
C ILE A 153 28.40 15.90 28.87
N ALA A 154 27.70 15.88 27.73
CA ALA A 154 28.26 15.44 26.45
C ALA A 154 28.90 16.63 25.73
N ILE A 155 30.14 16.47 25.28
CA ILE A 155 30.86 17.45 24.46
C ILE A 155 30.79 16.98 23.00
N VAL A 156 30.35 17.85 22.11
CA VAL A 156 30.19 17.58 20.67
C VAL A 156 31.15 18.47 19.88
N LEU A 157 31.84 17.87 18.90
CA LEU A 157 32.70 18.55 17.93
C LEU A 157 31.97 18.59 16.58
N GLY A 158 31.76 19.78 16.03
CA GLY A 158 31.15 19.97 14.72
C GLY A 158 32.09 20.72 13.76
N LEU A 159 32.12 20.31 12.50
CA LEU A 159 32.77 21.03 11.41
C LEU A 159 31.84 22.11 10.86
N VAL A 160 32.38 23.26 10.45
CA VAL A 160 31.61 24.33 9.78
C VAL A 160 32.30 24.74 8.49
N LYS A 161 31.54 24.96 7.42
CA LYS A 161 32.05 25.50 6.17
C LYS A 161 31.12 26.59 5.64
N THR A 162 31.59 27.83 5.56
CA THR A 162 30.86 28.98 5.03
C THR A 162 30.96 29.04 3.50
N SER A 163 30.09 28.30 2.79
CA SER A 163 29.78 28.40 1.35
C SER A 163 30.94 28.66 0.36
N VAL A 164 31.51 27.59 -0.19
CA VAL A 164 31.67 27.50 -1.65
C VAL A 164 30.70 26.41 -2.07
N THR A 165 29.68 26.83 -2.81
CA THR A 165 28.68 26.04 -3.56
C THR A 165 29.02 24.54 -3.70
N ASP A 166 28.05 23.68 -3.37
CA ASP A 166 27.82 22.40 -4.07
C ASP A 166 28.23 22.56 -5.56
N PRO A 167 28.68 21.54 -6.32
CA PRO A 167 28.53 21.65 -7.77
C PRO A 167 27.05 21.99 -7.92
N GLU A 168 26.71 23.21 -8.35
CA GLU A 168 25.35 23.70 -8.28
C GLU A 168 24.46 22.51 -8.70
N GLU A 169 23.80 21.87 -7.71
CA GLU A 169 22.40 21.51 -7.86
C GLU A 169 21.90 22.70 -8.65
N PRO A 170 21.43 22.55 -9.90
CA PRO A 170 20.89 23.69 -10.60
C PRO A 170 19.91 24.27 -9.59
N VAL A 171 20.33 25.36 -8.95
CA VAL A 171 19.60 25.96 -7.85
C VAL A 171 18.52 26.60 -8.66
N ASP A 172 17.41 25.89 -8.75
CA ASP A 172 16.19 26.49 -9.21
C ASP A 172 15.99 27.68 -8.26
N PRO A 173 16.01 28.93 -8.75
CA PRO A 173 16.04 30.12 -7.91
C PRO A 173 14.76 30.32 -7.05
N GLU A 174 13.94 29.27 -6.89
CA GLU A 174 12.65 29.26 -6.23
C GLU A 174 12.46 28.09 -5.23
N GLU A 175 13.53 27.48 -4.70
CA GLU A 175 13.39 26.53 -3.58
C GLU A 175 12.98 27.25 -2.27
N PRO A 176 11.92 26.82 -1.57
CA PRO A 176 11.69 27.25 -0.19
C PRO A 176 12.80 26.68 0.69
N VAL A 177 13.53 27.58 1.34
CA VAL A 177 14.67 27.32 2.22
C VAL A 177 14.32 26.24 3.26
N ASP A 178 14.93 25.06 3.18
CA ASP A 178 14.98 24.10 4.30
C ASP A 178 15.58 24.87 5.49
N PRO A 179 14.96 24.86 6.69
CA PRO A 179 15.51 25.59 7.82
C PRO A 179 16.99 25.24 8.00
N GLU A 180 17.87 26.23 8.15
CA GLU A 180 19.32 26.01 8.33
C GLU A 180 19.66 25.19 9.60
N GLU A 181 18.65 24.91 10.44
CA GLU A 181 18.75 24.10 11.64
C GLU A 181 18.80 22.59 11.29
N PRO A 182 19.77 21.82 11.82
CA PRO A 182 19.78 20.37 11.67
C PRO A 182 18.51 19.71 12.22
N VAL A 183 18.02 18.67 11.53
CA VAL A 183 16.88 17.87 12.03
C VAL A 183 17.28 17.16 13.32
N ASP A 184 16.54 17.43 14.39
CA ASP A 184 16.60 16.69 15.65
C ASP A 184 15.42 15.74 15.74
N LEU A 185 15.71 14.45 15.71
CA LEU A 185 14.72 13.40 15.90
C LEU A 185 14.68 12.92 17.36
N SER A 186 15.23 13.63 18.34
CA SER A 186 15.09 13.21 19.74
C SER A 186 13.61 13.10 20.11
N GLY A 187 13.16 11.88 20.43
CA GLY A 187 11.76 11.65 20.81
C GLY A 187 11.43 12.43 22.08
N SER A 188 10.19 12.94 22.22
CA SER A 188 9.83 13.65 23.44
C SER A 188 9.75 12.66 24.60
N GLY A 189 10.62 12.82 25.61
CA GLY A 189 10.44 12.19 26.92
C GLY A 189 9.21 12.70 27.67
N THR A 190 8.41 13.57 27.05
CA THR A 190 7.24 14.23 27.63
C THR A 190 5.94 13.73 27.01
N VAL A 191 4.94 13.47 27.85
CA VAL A 191 3.57 13.07 27.50
C VAL A 191 2.60 14.14 27.98
N TYR A 192 1.68 14.56 27.12
CA TYR A 192 0.69 15.59 27.40
C TYR A 192 -0.72 15.00 27.50
N GLY A 193 -1.59 15.62 28.29
CA GLY A 193 -3.01 15.29 28.29
C GLY A 193 -3.87 16.36 28.94
N ALA A 194 -5.09 16.52 28.44
CA ALA A 194 -5.96 17.59 28.91
C ALA A 194 -6.54 17.29 30.31
N PRO A 195 -6.75 18.32 31.16
CA PRO A 195 -7.57 18.19 32.36
C PRO A 195 -8.95 17.60 32.02
N GLY A 196 -9.51 16.78 32.91
CA GLY A 196 -10.81 16.14 32.68
C GLY A 196 -10.76 14.85 31.84
N THR A 197 -9.59 14.39 31.39
CA THR A 197 -9.45 13.22 30.50
C THR A 197 -8.72 12.05 31.16
N VAL A 198 -8.70 10.89 30.50
CA VAL A 198 -7.78 9.79 30.82
C VAL A 198 -6.91 9.57 29.60
N PHE A 199 -5.59 9.56 29.77
CA PHE A 199 -4.66 9.43 28.65
C PHE A 199 -3.50 8.47 28.97
N PRO A 200 -3.05 7.66 27.99
CA PRO A 200 -1.98 6.69 28.18
C PRO A 200 -0.60 7.34 28.21
N LEU A 201 0.33 6.70 28.92
CA LEU A 201 1.75 7.06 28.85
C LEU A 201 2.41 6.58 27.55
N GLY A 202 1.77 5.66 26.82
CA GLY A 202 2.22 5.20 25.51
C GLY A 202 3.52 4.38 25.55
N ILE A 203 3.83 3.75 26.69
CA ILE A 203 5.03 2.93 26.85
C ILE A 203 4.88 1.68 25.98
N TYR A 204 5.92 1.36 25.21
CA TYR A 204 6.05 0.12 24.46
C TYR A 204 7.41 -0.50 24.74
N LEU A 205 7.43 -1.73 25.23
CA LEU A 205 8.64 -2.40 25.74
C LEU A 205 9.23 -3.38 24.73
N ALA A 206 8.71 -3.41 23.49
CA ALA A 206 9.18 -4.31 22.42
C ALA A 206 9.25 -5.80 22.82
N GLY A 207 8.33 -6.24 23.68
CA GLY A 207 8.29 -7.61 24.19
C GLY A 207 9.41 -7.96 25.18
N SER A 208 10.01 -6.97 25.84
CA SER A 208 11.03 -7.18 26.86
C SER A 208 10.54 -8.09 28.00
N ASN A 209 11.41 -9.01 28.43
CA ASN A 209 11.19 -9.90 29.57
C ASN A 209 11.92 -9.42 30.84
N SER A 210 12.42 -8.19 30.86
CA SER A 210 13.08 -7.60 32.02
C SER A 210 12.13 -7.52 33.23
N SER A 211 12.71 -7.45 34.41
CA SER A 211 12.01 -7.04 35.62
C SER A 211 11.88 -5.51 35.65
N PHE A 212 10.71 -5.00 36.02
CA PHE A 212 10.45 -3.56 36.03
C PHE A 212 10.08 -3.05 37.43
N THR A 213 10.61 -1.89 37.79
CA THR A 213 10.24 -1.15 39.00
C THR A 213 9.72 0.23 38.62
N LEU A 214 8.52 0.59 39.06
CA LEU A 214 7.86 1.87 38.81
C LEU A 214 8.06 2.84 39.99
N SER A 215 8.33 4.11 39.68
CA SER A 215 8.48 5.21 40.64
C SER A 215 7.76 6.47 40.15
N TYR A 216 6.87 7.05 40.97
CA TYR A 216 6.19 8.32 40.69
C TYR A 216 5.74 9.01 42.00
N PRO A 217 5.47 10.34 41.99
CA PRO A 217 5.07 11.09 43.17
C PRO A 217 3.78 10.57 43.83
N ALA A 218 3.79 10.55 45.16
CA ALA A 218 2.62 10.14 45.93
C ALA A 218 1.41 11.05 45.66
N GLY A 219 0.24 10.45 45.43
CA GLY A 219 -1.01 11.16 45.16
C GLY A 219 -1.24 11.53 43.69
N PHE A 220 -0.27 11.28 42.80
CA PHE A 220 -0.50 11.40 41.35
C PHE A 220 -1.43 10.28 40.86
N PRO A 221 -2.49 10.57 40.07
CA PRO A 221 -3.55 9.62 39.73
C PRO A 221 -3.14 8.68 38.58
N LEU A 222 -2.04 7.96 38.76
CA LEU A 222 -1.57 6.96 37.81
C LEU A 222 -2.36 5.66 38.01
N LYS A 223 -2.88 5.12 36.91
CA LYS A 223 -3.75 3.92 36.88
C LYS A 223 -3.24 2.91 35.86
N VAL A 224 -3.69 1.67 35.99
CA VAL A 224 -3.52 0.62 34.99
C VAL A 224 -4.85 0.35 34.32
N THR A 225 -4.85 0.35 32.99
CA THR A 225 -6.05 0.06 32.19
C THR A 225 -6.33 -1.44 32.16
N ARG A 226 -7.61 -1.81 32.30
CA ARG A 226 -8.12 -3.18 32.12
C ARG A 226 -9.23 -3.16 31.09
N GLN A 227 -9.21 -4.13 30.19
CA GLN A 227 -10.26 -4.34 29.20
C GLN A 227 -11.00 -5.64 29.49
N THR A 228 -12.32 -5.60 29.40
CA THR A 228 -13.20 -6.75 29.65
C THR A 228 -14.30 -6.81 28.61
N ASP A 229 -14.38 -7.92 27.89
CA ASP A 229 -15.47 -8.13 26.94
C ASP A 229 -16.79 -8.31 27.71
N THR A 230 -17.75 -7.44 27.41
CA THR A 230 -19.08 -7.43 28.01
C THR A 230 -20.12 -7.57 26.91
N LEU A 231 -21.09 -8.46 27.10
CA LEU A 231 -22.17 -8.64 26.14
C LEU A 231 -23.29 -7.64 26.43
N VAL A 232 -23.55 -6.71 25.52
CA VAL A 232 -24.61 -5.69 25.64
C VAL A 232 -25.77 -6.05 24.72
N PRO A 233 -27.01 -6.15 25.21
CA PRO A 233 -28.16 -6.44 24.36
C PRO A 233 -28.49 -5.25 23.46
N VAL A 234 -28.58 -5.49 22.16
CA VAL A 234 -29.06 -4.54 21.16
C VAL A 234 -30.36 -5.04 20.53
N GLN A 235 -31.25 -4.13 20.15
CA GLN A 235 -32.54 -4.46 19.54
C GLN A 235 -32.88 -3.54 18.37
N SER A 236 -33.60 -4.06 17.38
CA SER A 236 -34.18 -3.31 16.26
C SER A 236 -35.57 -3.81 15.91
N GLN A 237 -36.40 -2.93 15.37
CA GLN A 237 -37.82 -3.19 15.20
C GLN A 237 -38.43 -2.35 14.07
N TRP A 238 -39.32 -2.96 13.29
CA TRP A 238 -40.15 -2.31 12.27
C TRP A 238 -41.60 -2.33 12.70
N ALA A 239 -42.19 -1.14 12.88
CA ALA A 239 -43.64 -1.01 12.97
C ALA A 239 -44.22 -0.96 11.56
N THR A 240 -45.39 -1.58 11.34
CA THR A 240 -46.05 -1.65 10.03
C THR A 240 -47.41 -0.92 10.03
N PRO A 241 -47.42 0.41 10.28
CA PRO A 241 -48.65 1.17 10.30
C PRO A 241 -49.31 1.25 8.92
N ALA A 242 -50.58 1.66 8.89
CA ALA A 242 -51.37 1.78 7.66
C ALA A 242 -50.78 2.71 6.58
N ALA A 243 -49.85 3.61 6.93
CA ALA A 243 -49.16 4.55 6.05
C ALA A 243 -47.65 4.50 6.30
N GLY A 244 -46.80 4.88 5.34
CA GLY A 244 -45.35 4.96 5.54
C GLY A 244 -44.56 3.72 5.06
N TYR A 245 -45.04 3.06 4.01
CA TYR A 245 -44.33 2.01 3.29
C TYR A 245 -43.30 2.59 2.30
N PRO A 246 -42.05 2.07 2.20
CA PRO A 246 -41.47 0.96 2.98
C PRO A 246 -41.16 1.36 4.43
N TYR A 247 -41.30 0.40 5.35
CA TYR A 247 -41.30 0.68 6.79
C TYR A 247 -39.88 0.89 7.32
N SER A 248 -39.68 1.94 8.11
CA SER A 248 -38.38 2.24 8.72
C SER A 248 -38.17 1.44 10.01
N VAL A 249 -36.92 1.06 10.26
CA VAL A 249 -36.50 0.45 11.52
C VAL A 249 -36.29 1.50 12.61
N THR A 250 -36.48 1.09 13.86
CA THR A 250 -36.09 1.81 15.07
C THR A 250 -35.23 0.90 15.92
N GLY A 251 -34.23 1.44 16.63
CA GLY A 251 -33.30 0.68 17.46
C GLY A 251 -31.86 0.72 16.92
N GLY A 252 -31.01 -0.20 17.39
CA GLY A 252 -29.57 -0.22 17.10
C GLY A 252 -28.97 -1.61 16.85
N ALA A 253 -29.78 -2.66 16.68
CA ALA A 253 -29.28 -4.00 16.34
C ALA A 253 -28.96 -4.18 14.85
N VAL A 254 -29.65 -3.45 13.98
CA VAL A 254 -29.37 -3.35 12.54
C VAL A 254 -29.40 -1.89 12.11
N SER A 255 -28.90 -1.64 10.92
CA SER A 255 -28.79 -0.31 10.35
C SER A 255 -30.09 0.50 10.36
N PRO A 256 -30.05 1.81 10.71
CA PRO A 256 -31.21 2.69 10.60
C PRO A 256 -31.71 2.90 9.16
N SER A 257 -30.88 2.59 8.15
CA SER A 257 -31.26 2.68 6.74
C SER A 257 -32.10 1.47 6.30
N THR A 258 -31.97 0.31 6.95
CA THR A 258 -32.70 -0.92 6.59
C THR A 258 -34.21 -0.71 6.61
N LYS A 259 -34.85 -0.92 5.46
CA LYS A 259 -36.31 -0.84 5.34
C LYS A 259 -36.93 -2.22 5.25
N LEU A 260 -38.17 -2.33 5.71
CA LEU A 260 -39.01 -3.52 5.52
C LEU A 260 -40.01 -3.24 4.40
N LYS A 261 -39.84 -3.94 3.27
CA LYS A 261 -40.61 -3.78 2.04
C LYS A 261 -41.65 -4.90 1.87
N VAL A 262 -42.67 -4.67 1.05
CA VAL A 262 -43.79 -5.54 0.71
C VAL A 262 -43.49 -6.06 -0.68
N VAL A 263 -43.38 -7.36 -0.79
CA VAL A 263 -43.13 -8.06 -2.05
C VAL A 263 -44.38 -8.83 -2.43
N GLY A 264 -44.89 -8.58 -3.63
CA GLY A 264 -46.17 -9.10 -4.12
C GLY A 264 -47.24 -8.00 -4.28
N THR A 265 -48.50 -8.40 -4.44
CA THR A 265 -49.63 -7.47 -4.65
C THR A 265 -50.83 -7.84 -3.78
N GLY A 266 -51.66 -6.85 -3.43
CA GLY A 266 -52.88 -7.08 -2.64
C GLY A 266 -52.72 -6.97 -1.13
N ALA A 267 -51.57 -6.49 -0.64
CA ALA A 267 -51.47 -6.04 0.75
C ALA A 267 -52.42 -4.86 1.01
N SER A 268 -53.06 -4.84 2.18
CA SER A 268 -54.02 -3.80 2.56
C SER A 268 -53.84 -3.37 4.00
N ALA A 269 -53.92 -2.08 4.28
CA ALA A 269 -53.95 -1.58 5.64
C ALA A 269 -55.36 -1.68 6.23
N THR A 270 -55.51 -2.22 7.44
CA THR A 270 -56.81 -2.23 8.15
C THR A 270 -56.57 -2.09 9.66
N GLY A 271 -57.21 -1.10 10.29
CA GLY A 271 -57.12 -0.90 11.75
C GLY A 271 -55.73 -0.49 12.26
N GLY A 272 -54.91 0.15 11.43
CA GLY A 272 -53.55 0.57 11.81
C GLY A 272 -52.47 -0.48 11.60
N ASN A 273 -52.82 -1.69 11.12
CA ASN A 273 -51.89 -2.79 10.85
C ASN A 273 -51.86 -3.15 9.35
N LEU A 274 -50.80 -3.85 8.93
CA LEU A 274 -50.65 -4.34 7.57
C LEU A 274 -51.23 -5.75 7.43
N ARG A 275 -52.11 -5.96 6.45
CA ARG A 275 -52.64 -7.28 6.10
C ARG A 275 -52.02 -7.77 4.80
N LEU A 276 -51.40 -8.94 4.83
CA LEU A 276 -50.78 -9.62 3.70
C LEU A 276 -51.78 -10.54 3.00
N ALA A 277 -51.89 -10.43 1.68
CA ALA A 277 -52.59 -11.40 0.84
C ALA A 277 -51.74 -12.67 0.63
N LYS A 278 -52.36 -13.76 0.18
CA LYS A 278 -51.63 -14.99 -0.14
C LYS A 278 -50.63 -14.70 -1.27
N GLY A 279 -49.38 -15.17 -1.12
CA GLY A 279 -48.30 -14.87 -2.06
C GLY A 279 -47.68 -13.48 -1.90
N THR A 280 -48.03 -12.75 -0.83
CA THR A 280 -47.44 -11.46 -0.47
C THR A 280 -46.71 -11.58 0.87
N PHE A 281 -45.51 -11.00 0.95
CA PHE A 281 -44.63 -11.12 2.12
C PHE A 281 -43.93 -9.79 2.42
N LEU A 282 -43.34 -9.69 3.61
CA LEU A 282 -42.40 -8.62 3.94
C LEU A 282 -40.98 -9.11 3.79
N GLN A 283 -40.07 -8.24 3.36
CA GLN A 283 -38.65 -8.53 3.21
C GLN A 283 -37.82 -7.30 3.61
N SER A 284 -36.75 -7.47 4.37
CA SER A 284 -35.81 -6.38 4.65
C SER A 284 -34.76 -6.23 3.54
N ASP A 285 -34.01 -5.14 3.55
CA ASP A 285 -32.66 -5.14 2.96
C ASP A 285 -31.74 -6.11 3.75
N PRO A 286 -30.58 -6.54 3.22
CA PRO A 286 -29.63 -7.34 3.98
C PRO A 286 -29.30 -6.71 5.34
N LEU A 287 -29.26 -7.53 6.39
CA LEU A 287 -29.20 -7.03 7.77
C LEU A 287 -27.78 -6.71 8.26
N GLY A 288 -26.74 -7.21 7.58
CA GLY A 288 -25.35 -6.85 7.85
C GLY A 288 -24.83 -7.30 9.22
N PHE A 289 -25.29 -8.45 9.74
CA PHE A 289 -24.81 -9.02 11.00
C PHE A 289 -23.28 -9.22 10.98
N ASP A 290 -22.63 -8.89 12.09
CA ASP A 290 -21.16 -8.92 12.24
C ASP A 290 -20.76 -9.83 13.41
N PHE A 291 -21.23 -11.08 13.38
CA PHE A 291 -20.89 -12.07 14.40
C PHE A 291 -19.48 -12.65 14.17
N PRO A 292 -18.78 -13.11 15.23
CA PRO A 292 -17.41 -13.61 15.12
C PRO A 292 -17.24 -14.65 14.00
N GLN A 293 -16.30 -14.42 13.09
CA GLN A 293 -15.95 -15.37 12.05
C GLN A 293 -14.78 -16.24 12.54
N THR A 294 -14.94 -17.56 12.44
CA THR A 294 -13.90 -18.55 12.74
C THR A 294 -13.62 -19.37 11.46
N GLY A 295 -12.43 -19.98 11.37
CA GLY A 295 -12.12 -20.93 10.29
C GLY A 295 -12.90 -22.26 10.42
N ASP A 296 -13.53 -22.48 11.57
CA ASP A 296 -14.35 -23.66 11.84
C ASP A 296 -15.81 -23.44 11.40
N GLU A 297 -16.20 -24.19 10.38
CA GLU A 297 -17.56 -24.20 9.85
C GLU A 297 -18.62 -24.54 10.90
N ALA A 298 -18.30 -25.17 12.03
CA ALA A 298 -19.24 -25.48 13.10
C ALA A 298 -19.55 -24.30 14.04
N THR A 299 -18.66 -23.30 14.09
CA THR A 299 -18.72 -22.19 15.07
C THR A 299 -18.77 -20.81 14.43
N THR A 300 -18.36 -20.67 13.18
CA THR A 300 -18.29 -19.37 12.51
C THR A 300 -19.65 -18.67 12.42
N GLN A 301 -19.67 -17.35 12.61
CA GLN A 301 -20.87 -16.49 12.55
C GLN A 301 -21.98 -16.91 13.53
N THR A 302 -21.60 -17.48 14.68
CA THR A 302 -22.55 -17.85 15.74
C THR A 302 -22.78 -16.65 16.67
N PRO A 303 -24.03 -16.18 16.84
CA PRO A 303 -24.34 -15.22 17.88
C PRO A 303 -24.33 -15.88 19.27
N SER A 304 -23.87 -15.16 20.29
CA SER A 304 -23.97 -15.60 21.70
C SER A 304 -25.42 -15.76 22.15
N SER A 305 -26.31 -14.91 21.63
CA SER A 305 -27.76 -15.02 21.74
C SER A 305 -28.42 -14.29 20.58
N PHE A 306 -29.60 -14.74 20.14
CA PHE A 306 -30.35 -14.09 19.07
C PHE A 306 -31.85 -14.33 19.23
N ARG A 307 -32.65 -13.28 19.19
CA ARG A 307 -34.10 -13.31 19.36
C ARG A 307 -34.79 -12.68 18.17
N LEU A 308 -35.83 -13.34 17.66
CA LEU A 308 -36.75 -12.80 16.66
C LEU A 308 -38.12 -12.56 17.30
N SER A 309 -38.77 -11.47 16.90
CA SER A 309 -40.09 -11.09 17.38
C SER A 309 -41.04 -10.76 16.24
N TYR A 310 -42.29 -11.19 16.40
CA TYR A 310 -43.40 -10.90 15.49
C TYR A 310 -44.62 -10.53 16.33
N LYS A 311 -45.22 -9.38 16.07
CA LYS A 311 -46.49 -8.97 16.68
C LYS A 311 -47.54 -8.85 15.60
N GLY A 312 -48.65 -9.55 15.78
CA GLY A 312 -49.71 -9.56 14.78
C GLY A 312 -50.80 -10.59 15.03
N VAL A 313 -51.71 -10.71 14.06
CA VAL A 313 -52.80 -11.69 14.05
C VAL A 313 -52.50 -12.78 13.03
N ILE A 314 -52.36 -14.00 13.53
CA ILE A 314 -52.25 -15.22 12.72
C ILE A 314 -53.65 -15.82 12.53
N PRO A 315 -54.16 -15.97 11.28
CA PRO A 315 -55.43 -16.64 11.02
C PRO A 315 -55.48 -18.06 11.58
N SER A 316 -56.65 -18.46 12.08
CA SER A 316 -56.85 -19.81 12.62
C SER A 316 -56.59 -20.90 11.57
N GLY A 317 -56.00 -22.03 11.99
CA GLY A 317 -55.66 -23.15 11.11
C GLY A 317 -54.53 -22.89 10.09
N SER A 318 -53.79 -21.79 10.24
CA SER A 318 -52.72 -21.39 9.33
C SER A 318 -51.34 -21.64 9.91
N ILE A 319 -50.37 -22.02 9.05
CA ILE A 319 -48.98 -22.34 9.41
C ILE A 319 -47.93 -21.52 8.64
N PRO A 320 -48.02 -20.17 8.63
CA PRO A 320 -47.05 -19.36 7.91
C PRO A 320 -45.70 -19.33 8.62
N PRO A 321 -44.58 -19.18 7.90
CA PRO A 321 -43.37 -18.64 8.50
C PRO A 321 -43.64 -17.16 8.88
N ILE A 322 -43.66 -16.83 10.17
CA ILE A 322 -43.95 -15.45 10.61
C ILE A 322 -42.69 -14.59 10.69
N CYS A 323 -41.53 -15.18 10.95
CA CYS A 323 -40.23 -14.57 10.65
C CYS A 323 -39.27 -15.65 10.14
N SER A 324 -38.52 -15.33 9.09
CA SER A 324 -37.47 -16.18 8.54
C SER A 324 -36.22 -15.34 8.24
N LEU A 325 -35.07 -15.86 8.66
CA LEU A 325 -33.74 -15.50 8.19
C LEU A 325 -33.19 -16.74 7.51
N TYR A 326 -32.92 -16.65 6.21
CA TYR A 326 -32.50 -17.81 5.41
C TYR A 326 -31.41 -17.41 4.42
N ASP A 327 -30.29 -18.11 4.49
CA ASP A 327 -29.23 -18.09 3.47
C ASP A 327 -29.00 -19.52 2.96
N TYR A 328 -29.20 -19.70 1.64
CA TYR A 328 -29.31 -21.03 1.05
C TYR A 328 -28.02 -21.82 1.19
N SER A 329 -28.10 -23.01 1.78
CA SER A 329 -26.93 -23.85 2.11
C SER A 329 -25.96 -23.27 3.13
N VAL A 330 -26.28 -22.17 3.82
CA VAL A 330 -25.38 -21.55 4.79
C VAL A 330 -25.96 -21.52 6.20
N GLY A 331 -27.18 -21.03 6.39
CA GLY A 331 -27.79 -20.94 7.71
C GLY A 331 -29.27 -20.57 7.67
N ARG A 332 -29.98 -20.88 8.75
CA ARG A 332 -31.41 -20.60 8.87
C ARG A 332 -31.82 -20.34 10.31
N PHE A 333 -32.61 -19.29 10.52
CA PHE A 333 -33.40 -19.10 11.72
C PHE A 333 -34.81 -18.68 11.36
N GLU A 334 -35.78 -19.54 11.63
CA GLU A 334 -37.17 -19.30 11.24
C GLU A 334 -38.09 -19.77 12.34
N PHE A 335 -39.21 -19.09 12.56
CA PHE A 335 -40.21 -19.58 13.49
C PHE A 335 -41.63 -19.25 13.04
N GLY A 336 -42.58 -20.00 13.60
CA GLY A 336 -44.00 -19.88 13.31
C GLY A 336 -44.87 -20.83 14.11
N PRO A 337 -46.19 -20.78 13.92
CA PRO A 337 -47.12 -21.71 14.54
C PRO A 337 -47.00 -23.10 13.92
N HIS A 338 -47.09 -24.14 14.75
CA HIS A 338 -47.10 -25.52 14.29
C HIS A 338 -48.50 -25.95 13.85
N TRP A 339 -48.60 -27.02 13.05
CA TRP A 339 -49.85 -27.49 12.44
C TRP A 339 -50.91 -27.96 13.45
N ASP A 340 -50.50 -28.33 14.67
CA ASP A 340 -51.40 -28.72 15.75
C ASP A 340 -52.17 -27.53 16.37
N GLY A 341 -51.78 -26.29 16.05
CA GLY A 341 -52.44 -25.08 16.50
C GLY A 341 -52.20 -24.69 17.97
N ASN A 342 -51.48 -25.48 18.77
CA ASN A 342 -51.21 -25.17 20.18
C ASN A 342 -49.71 -25.11 20.51
N THR A 343 -48.84 -25.42 19.56
CA THR A 343 -47.38 -25.29 19.69
C THR A 343 -46.81 -24.31 18.66
N MET A 344 -45.59 -23.85 18.93
CA MET A 344 -44.76 -23.07 18.02
C MET A 344 -43.61 -23.96 17.53
N PHE A 345 -43.09 -23.68 16.34
CA PHE A 345 -41.84 -24.29 15.86
C PHE A 345 -40.76 -23.22 15.66
N ALA A 346 -39.52 -23.65 15.74
CA ALA A 346 -38.36 -22.90 15.26
C ALA A 346 -37.42 -23.82 14.49
N PHE A 347 -36.90 -23.35 13.36
CA PHE A 347 -35.75 -23.94 12.71
C PHE A 347 -34.49 -23.23 13.19
N CYS A 348 -33.50 -24.00 13.63
CA CYS A 348 -32.14 -23.54 13.88
C CYS A 348 -31.20 -24.34 12.97
N GLY A 349 -30.52 -23.64 12.06
CA GLY A 349 -29.80 -24.27 10.97
C GLY A 349 -28.43 -23.68 10.69
N ARG A 350 -27.53 -24.56 10.26
CA ARG A 350 -26.19 -24.29 9.76
C ARG A 350 -25.92 -25.28 8.62
N GLY A 351 -25.75 -24.77 7.41
CA GLY A 351 -25.72 -25.57 6.20
C GLY A 351 -27.04 -26.31 5.93
N THR A 352 -27.14 -26.98 4.78
CA THR A 352 -28.36 -27.77 4.43
C THR A 352 -28.51 -29.04 5.26
N ALA A 353 -27.42 -29.59 5.79
CA ALA A 353 -27.41 -30.88 6.48
C ALA A 353 -27.65 -30.79 7.99
N ASN A 354 -27.47 -29.61 8.61
CA ASN A 354 -27.59 -29.44 10.07
C ASN A 354 -28.74 -28.51 10.48
N GLU A 355 -29.87 -28.53 9.76
CA GLU A 355 -31.09 -27.86 10.21
C GLU A 355 -31.86 -28.71 11.22
N THR A 356 -32.11 -28.17 12.42
CA THR A 356 -32.95 -28.80 13.43
C THR A 356 -34.29 -28.06 13.51
N LYS A 357 -35.41 -28.79 13.47
CA LYS A 357 -36.75 -28.26 13.81
C LYS A 357 -37.05 -28.54 15.28
N ILE A 358 -37.24 -27.48 16.04
CA ILE A 358 -37.59 -27.51 17.47
C ILE A 358 -39.07 -27.16 17.60
N ILE A 359 -39.80 -27.91 18.43
CA ILE A 359 -41.22 -27.66 18.72
C ILE A 359 -41.35 -27.30 20.20
N SER A 360 -42.12 -26.27 20.52
CA SER A 360 -42.41 -25.85 21.89
C SER A 360 -43.29 -26.87 22.61
N ASP A 361 -43.43 -26.73 23.93
CA ASP A 361 -44.54 -27.40 24.63
C ASP A 361 -45.89 -26.80 24.20
N ALA A 362 -46.97 -27.57 24.34
CA ALA A 362 -48.31 -27.05 24.21
C ALA A 362 -48.67 -26.19 25.43
N GLY A 363 -49.31 -25.04 25.21
CA GLY A 363 -49.67 -24.14 26.30
C GLY A 363 -50.84 -23.23 25.96
N SER A 364 -51.53 -22.71 26.98
CA SER A 364 -52.72 -21.86 26.85
C SER A 364 -52.42 -20.38 26.56
N ALA A 365 -51.14 -19.98 26.56
CA ALA A 365 -50.76 -18.58 26.31
C ALA A 365 -51.01 -18.16 24.85
N ARG A 366 -51.06 -19.10 23.91
CA ARG A 366 -51.43 -18.84 22.52
C ARG A 366 -52.96 -18.78 22.38
N VAL A 367 -53.46 -17.67 21.86
CA VAL A 367 -54.88 -17.46 21.57
C VAL A 367 -55.06 -17.26 20.06
N LEU A 368 -55.79 -18.17 19.41
CA LEU A 368 -55.98 -18.15 17.96
C LEU A 368 -56.72 -16.90 17.49
N GLY A 369 -56.22 -16.25 16.44
CA GLY A 369 -56.90 -15.12 15.81
C GLY A 369 -56.87 -13.81 16.62
N THR A 370 -56.12 -13.75 17.72
CA THR A 370 -55.85 -12.50 18.44
C THR A 370 -54.50 -11.92 18.09
N ASN A 371 -54.35 -10.62 18.35
CA ASN A 371 -53.09 -9.93 18.19
C ASN A 371 -52.18 -10.22 19.38
N GLN A 372 -51.07 -10.92 19.17
CA GLN A 372 -50.10 -11.28 20.21
C GLN A 372 -48.68 -11.03 19.72
N LEU A 373 -47.77 -10.82 20.67
CA LEU A 373 -46.33 -10.84 20.43
C LEU A 373 -45.83 -12.28 20.54
N TYR A 374 -45.25 -12.81 19.47
CA TYR A 374 -44.63 -14.12 19.39
C TYR A 374 -43.13 -13.95 19.23
N GLU A 375 -42.34 -14.66 20.02
CA GLU A 375 -40.88 -14.54 19.97
C GLU A 375 -40.22 -15.91 20.10
N VAL A 376 -39.02 -16.01 19.52
CA VAL A 376 -38.10 -17.14 19.71
C VAL A 376 -36.71 -16.59 20.01
N GLU A 377 -35.99 -17.22 20.92
CA GLU A 377 -34.63 -16.89 21.29
C GLU A 377 -33.73 -18.11 21.19
N TYR A 378 -32.59 -17.94 20.55
CA TYR A 378 -31.43 -18.80 20.63
C TYR A 378 -30.46 -18.27 21.69
N THR A 379 -29.90 -19.15 22.51
CA THR A 379 -28.76 -18.86 23.40
C THR A 379 -27.67 -19.89 23.14
N ASP A 380 -26.46 -19.43 22.87
CA ASP A 380 -25.34 -20.30 22.56
C ASP A 380 -24.87 -21.09 23.79
N ASN A 381 -24.32 -22.28 23.54
CA ASN A 381 -23.48 -22.97 24.51
C ASN A 381 -22.01 -22.84 24.08
N PRO A 382 -21.22 -21.89 24.63
CA PRO A 382 -19.88 -21.61 24.13
C PRO A 382 -18.91 -22.80 24.24
N SER A 383 -19.11 -23.68 25.22
CA SER A 383 -18.23 -24.82 25.51
C SER A 383 -18.72 -26.16 24.93
N GLY A 384 -19.83 -26.17 24.18
CA GLY A 384 -20.43 -27.40 23.65
C GLY A 384 -21.10 -27.25 22.29
N ALA A 385 -21.65 -28.35 21.79
CA ALA A 385 -22.40 -28.35 20.54
C ALA A 385 -23.75 -27.64 20.70
N GLY A 386 -24.08 -26.77 19.75
CA GLY A 386 -25.36 -26.09 19.65
C GLY A 386 -25.65 -25.08 20.77
N GLY A 387 -26.89 -25.10 21.25
CA GLY A 387 -27.42 -24.10 22.17
C GLY A 387 -28.82 -24.44 22.68
N THR A 388 -29.55 -23.43 23.13
CA THR A 388 -30.92 -23.55 23.65
C THR A 388 -31.87 -22.65 22.89
N ILE A 389 -33.07 -23.16 22.57
CA ILE A 389 -34.19 -22.43 21.99
C ILE A 389 -35.27 -22.19 23.04
N THR A 390 -35.68 -20.95 23.22
CA THR A 390 -36.75 -20.54 24.14
C THR A 390 -37.82 -19.77 23.38
N PHE A 391 -39.09 -20.10 23.59
CA PHE A 391 -40.22 -19.40 22.98
C PHE A 391 -40.87 -18.45 23.97
N TYR A 392 -41.43 -17.34 23.49
CA TYR A 392 -42.19 -16.40 24.31
C TYR A 392 -43.48 -15.99 23.60
N ILE A 393 -44.52 -15.75 24.39
CA ILE A 393 -45.77 -15.14 23.95
C ILE A 393 -46.12 -14.00 24.91
N ASP A 394 -46.33 -12.80 24.37
CA ASP A 394 -46.61 -11.57 25.11
C ASP A 394 -45.55 -11.30 26.21
N GLY A 395 -44.28 -11.58 25.90
CA GLY A 395 -43.12 -11.43 26.79
C GLY A 395 -43.00 -12.51 27.87
N VAL A 396 -43.92 -13.47 27.94
CA VAL A 396 -43.89 -14.58 28.90
C VAL A 396 -43.36 -15.84 28.23
N GLN A 397 -42.44 -16.55 28.90
CA GLN A 397 -41.88 -17.80 28.38
C GLN A 397 -42.97 -18.84 28.10
N PHE A 398 -42.95 -19.40 26.90
CA PHE A 398 -43.92 -20.37 26.40
C PHE A 398 -43.31 -21.77 26.34
N GLY A 399 -43.61 -22.59 27.36
CA GLY A 399 -43.04 -23.92 27.51
C GLY A 399 -41.62 -23.92 28.11
N SER A 400 -41.03 -25.09 28.27
CA SER A 400 -39.65 -25.24 28.72
C SER A 400 -38.67 -24.86 27.59
N PRO A 401 -37.49 -24.31 27.90
CA PRO A 401 -36.41 -24.18 26.92
C PRO A 401 -36.06 -25.56 26.34
N LYS A 402 -35.71 -25.60 25.05
CA LYS A 402 -35.42 -26.83 24.31
C LYS A 402 -33.97 -26.81 23.81
N PRO A 403 -33.19 -27.89 23.97
CA PRO A 403 -31.83 -27.93 23.42
C PRO A 403 -31.90 -28.01 21.88
N THR A 404 -30.90 -27.42 21.22
CA THR A 404 -30.60 -27.64 19.81
C THR A 404 -29.16 -28.16 19.68
N PRO A 405 -28.91 -29.23 18.90
CA PRO A 405 -27.54 -29.70 18.66
C PRO A 405 -26.78 -28.80 17.68
N THR A 406 -27.49 -27.96 16.92
CA THR A 406 -26.93 -27.05 15.91
C THR A 406 -26.66 -25.68 16.49
N LYS A 407 -25.45 -25.14 16.26
CA LYS A 407 -25.13 -23.72 16.51
C LYS A 407 -25.73 -22.86 15.42
N LEU A 408 -26.50 -21.85 15.80
CA LEU A 408 -27.12 -20.93 14.86
C LEU A 408 -26.04 -20.21 14.04
N ARG A 409 -26.21 -20.09 12.71
CA ARG A 409 -25.34 -19.31 11.82
C ARG A 409 -26.15 -18.20 11.18
N LEU A 410 -25.72 -16.94 11.32
CA LEU A 410 -26.37 -15.78 10.69
C LEU A 410 -25.34 -14.97 9.91
N THR A 411 -25.59 -14.76 8.62
CA THR A 411 -24.65 -14.07 7.72
C THR A 411 -25.03 -12.61 7.48
N PRO A 412 -24.09 -11.75 7.05
CA PRO A 412 -24.38 -10.35 6.71
C PRO A 412 -25.45 -10.19 5.62
N VAL A 413 -25.57 -11.17 4.70
CA VAL A 413 -26.45 -11.09 3.53
C VAL A 413 -27.90 -11.52 3.80
N MET A 414 -28.16 -12.13 4.97
CA MET A 414 -29.51 -12.56 5.32
C MET A 414 -30.48 -11.38 5.39
N MET A 415 -31.67 -11.61 4.85
CA MET A 415 -32.81 -10.70 4.91
C MET A 415 -33.86 -11.28 5.85
N LEU A 416 -34.54 -10.42 6.61
CA LEU A 416 -35.70 -10.77 7.41
C LEU A 416 -36.94 -10.84 6.53
N GLU A 417 -37.59 -12.00 6.51
CA GLU A 417 -38.82 -12.22 5.77
C GLU A 417 -40.00 -12.58 6.69
N VAL A 418 -41.21 -12.15 6.32
CA VAL A 418 -42.48 -12.48 7.02
C VAL A 418 -43.46 -12.99 5.99
N ASN A 419 -44.06 -14.17 6.22
CA ASN A 419 -44.93 -14.88 5.28
C ASN A 419 -44.20 -15.46 4.05
N ALA A 420 -42.88 -15.57 4.12
CA ALA A 420 -42.02 -16.24 3.14
C ALA A 420 -40.74 -16.75 3.81
N SER A 421 -40.04 -17.63 3.11
CA SER A 421 -38.69 -18.09 3.47
C SER A 421 -37.84 -18.18 2.22
N ALA A 422 -36.69 -17.51 2.17
CA ALA A 422 -35.86 -17.40 0.97
C ALA A 422 -36.66 -16.96 -0.28
N SER A 423 -37.55 -15.99 -0.09
CA SER A 423 -38.50 -15.48 -1.12
C SER A 423 -39.47 -16.52 -1.68
N ASN A 424 -39.53 -17.72 -1.08
CA ASN A 424 -40.51 -18.75 -1.42
C ASN A 424 -41.82 -18.48 -0.66
N THR A 425 -42.92 -18.41 -1.41
CA THR A 425 -44.27 -18.11 -0.89
C THR A 425 -45.20 -19.32 -0.89
N ASN A 426 -44.69 -20.53 -1.09
CA ASN A 426 -45.52 -21.76 -1.09
C ASN A 426 -46.29 -21.94 0.22
N ASP A 427 -45.64 -21.63 1.35
CA ASP A 427 -46.23 -21.69 2.70
C ASP A 427 -46.85 -20.35 3.13
N ALA A 428 -46.84 -19.34 2.26
CA ALA A 428 -47.47 -18.06 2.53
C ALA A 428 -48.99 -18.22 2.63
N ILE A 429 -49.58 -17.55 3.62
CA ILE A 429 -51.02 -17.55 3.84
C ILE A 429 -51.63 -16.21 3.43
N GLY A 430 -52.94 -16.20 3.21
CA GLY A 430 -53.70 -14.96 3.10
C GLY A 430 -54.16 -14.47 4.46
N ASN A 431 -54.40 -13.16 4.57
CA ASN A 431 -54.96 -12.50 5.75
C ASN A 431 -54.04 -12.47 6.99
N LEU A 432 -52.74 -12.71 6.85
CA LEU A 432 -51.78 -12.50 7.93
C LEU A 432 -51.71 -11.01 8.27
N VAL A 433 -51.92 -10.64 9.53
CA VAL A 433 -51.88 -9.23 9.96
C VAL A 433 -50.59 -8.99 10.72
N VAL A 434 -49.74 -8.10 10.23
CA VAL A 434 -48.50 -7.67 10.87
C VAL A 434 -48.75 -6.32 11.53
N GLU A 435 -48.47 -6.21 12.82
CA GLU A 435 -48.36 -4.92 13.52
C GLU A 435 -46.88 -4.50 13.54
N GLN A 436 -46.01 -5.43 13.91
CA GLN A 436 -44.61 -5.13 14.18
C GLN A 436 -43.75 -6.40 14.04
N VAL A 437 -42.49 -6.21 13.66
CA VAL A 437 -41.48 -7.26 13.57
C VAL A 437 -40.20 -6.73 14.20
N GLY A 438 -39.40 -7.58 14.84
CA GLY A 438 -38.15 -7.14 15.44
C GLY A 438 -37.15 -8.27 15.65
N LEU A 439 -35.97 -7.87 16.09
CA LEU A 439 -34.88 -8.75 16.45
C LEU A 439 -34.03 -8.14 17.56
N SER A 440 -33.34 -8.97 18.34
CA SER A 440 -32.35 -8.55 19.31
C SER A 440 -31.26 -9.59 19.51
N PHE A 441 -30.05 -9.16 19.86
CA PHE A 441 -28.93 -10.06 20.16
C PHE A 441 -27.93 -9.42 21.10
N GLY A 442 -27.06 -10.22 21.70
CA GLY A 442 -25.95 -9.71 22.49
C GLY A 442 -24.77 -9.31 21.61
N GLN A 443 -24.40 -8.03 21.66
CA GLN A 443 -23.21 -7.51 20.99
C GLN A 443 -22.05 -7.43 21.99
N THR A 444 -20.89 -7.99 21.65
CA THR A 444 -19.69 -7.83 22.48
C THR A 444 -19.22 -6.38 22.43
N GLN A 445 -19.03 -5.77 23.59
CA GLN A 445 -18.41 -4.46 23.77
C GLN A 445 -17.24 -4.60 24.75
N VAL A 446 -16.12 -3.93 24.45
CA VAL A 446 -14.98 -3.89 25.36
C VAL A 446 -15.25 -2.84 26.44
N GLY A 447 -15.50 -3.29 27.67
CA GLY A 447 -15.57 -2.43 28.84
C GLY A 447 -14.18 -2.10 29.36
N THR A 448 -13.94 -0.83 29.70
CA THR A 448 -12.66 -0.35 30.25
C THR A 448 -12.80 0.01 31.72
N SER A 449 -11.92 -0.52 32.57
CA SER A 449 -11.78 -0.09 33.97
C SER A 449 -10.35 0.34 34.29
N TYR A 450 -10.19 1.10 35.37
CA TYR A 450 -8.91 1.69 35.76
C TYR A 450 -8.59 1.31 37.21
N GLU A 451 -7.52 0.55 37.39
CA GLU A 451 -7.03 0.12 38.71
C GLU A 451 -5.90 1.04 39.17
N ASP A 452 -5.72 1.24 40.48
CA ASP A 452 -4.59 2.01 41.00
C ASP A 452 -3.24 1.37 40.64
N ALA A 453 -2.33 2.15 40.05
CA ALA A 453 -0.93 1.75 39.98
C ALA A 453 -0.28 1.86 41.38
N SER A 454 0.83 1.17 41.59
CA SER A 454 1.60 1.25 42.85
C SER A 454 3.09 1.36 42.56
N ASN A 455 3.80 2.17 43.35
CA ASN A 455 5.26 2.21 43.32
C ASN A 455 5.86 0.84 43.70
N GLY A 456 6.95 0.46 43.04
CA GLY A 456 7.61 -0.83 43.23
C GLY A 456 7.54 -1.73 42.00
N ALA A 457 7.61 -3.05 42.20
CA ALA A 457 7.62 -4.02 41.11
C ALA A 457 6.33 -3.93 40.27
N ILE A 458 6.48 -3.92 38.94
CA ILE A 458 5.38 -3.88 37.98
C ILE A 458 5.64 -4.89 36.85
N SER A 459 4.57 -5.47 36.29
CA SER A 459 4.69 -6.34 35.12
C SER A 459 4.88 -5.52 33.84
N ALA A 460 5.48 -6.10 32.80
CA ALA A 460 5.60 -5.44 31.49
C ALA A 460 4.23 -5.01 30.95
N ALA A 461 3.22 -5.90 31.04
CA ALA A 461 1.86 -5.63 30.58
C ALA A 461 1.18 -4.49 31.37
N ASP A 462 1.37 -4.43 32.68
CA ASP A 462 0.83 -3.33 33.49
C ASP A 462 1.55 -2.01 33.21
N LEU A 463 2.85 -2.05 32.96
CA LEU A 463 3.66 -0.89 32.61
C LEU A 463 3.22 -0.28 31.26
N GLU A 464 2.98 -1.12 30.25
CA GLU A 464 2.43 -0.70 28.95
C GLU A 464 0.98 -0.20 29.05
N ALA A 465 0.21 -0.69 30.03
CA ALA A 465 -1.18 -0.31 30.26
C ALA A 465 -1.36 0.94 31.16
N LEU A 466 -0.28 1.62 31.53
CA LEU A 466 -0.34 2.81 32.40
C LEU A 466 -1.05 3.99 31.72
N VAL A 467 -1.93 4.61 32.48
CA VAL A 467 -2.66 5.84 32.11
C VAL A 467 -2.68 6.82 33.27
N VAL A 468 -2.85 8.10 32.94
CA VAL A 468 -3.12 9.16 33.90
C VAL A 468 -4.61 9.42 33.93
N ASP A 469 -5.23 9.28 35.10
CA ASP A 469 -6.64 9.64 35.30
C ASP A 469 -6.74 11.11 35.72
N ALA A 470 -6.71 12.00 34.73
CA ALA A 470 -6.80 13.45 34.92
C ALA A 470 -8.24 13.97 35.05
N ARG A 471 -9.26 13.09 35.18
CA ARG A 471 -10.68 13.49 35.30
C ARG A 471 -10.96 14.34 36.54
N GLY A 472 -10.13 14.22 37.58
CA GLY A 472 -10.22 15.02 38.80
C GLY A 472 -9.58 16.41 38.72
N PHE A 473 -8.89 16.75 37.61
CA PHE A 473 -8.26 18.05 37.42
C PHE A 473 -9.15 18.95 36.55
N GLU A 474 -9.42 20.17 37.03
CA GLU A 474 -10.17 21.19 36.29
C GLU A 474 -9.25 22.19 35.55
N THR A 475 -7.97 22.24 35.92
CA THR A 475 -6.96 23.15 35.36
C THR A 475 -5.68 22.40 35.07
N GLU A 476 -4.76 23.04 34.34
CA GLU A 476 -3.41 22.53 34.12
C GLU A 476 -2.69 22.25 35.45
N GLN A 477 -1.80 21.25 35.43
CA GLN A 477 -0.99 20.84 36.58
C GLN A 477 0.50 21.02 36.28
N ALA A 478 1.31 21.12 37.34
CA ALA A 478 2.77 21.10 37.18
C ALA A 478 3.22 19.76 36.57
N PRO A 479 4.26 19.75 35.71
CA PRO A 479 4.83 18.53 35.17
C PRO A 479 5.26 17.55 36.27
N VAL A 480 5.05 16.26 36.02
CA VAL A 480 5.38 15.16 36.95
C VAL A 480 6.27 14.15 36.23
N THR A 481 7.38 13.74 36.85
CA THR A 481 8.19 12.64 36.33
C THR A 481 7.66 11.29 36.82
N VAL A 482 7.38 10.40 35.88
CA VAL A 482 7.12 8.97 36.09
C VAL A 482 8.33 8.20 35.58
N SER A 483 8.94 7.39 36.42
CA SER A 483 10.15 6.64 36.09
C SER A 483 9.90 5.14 36.15
N TYR A 484 10.50 4.39 35.24
CA TYR A 484 10.60 2.94 35.38
C TYR A 484 12.04 2.47 35.20
N THR A 485 12.44 1.48 36.01
CA THR A 485 13.78 0.88 35.96
C THR A 485 13.68 -0.56 35.47
N ALA A 486 14.37 -0.87 34.38
CA ALA A 486 14.53 -2.23 33.86
C ALA A 486 15.73 -2.92 34.53
N ASP A 487 15.53 -4.13 35.04
CA ASP A 487 16.52 -5.00 35.69
C ASP A 487 17.36 -4.35 36.80
N GLY A 488 16.83 -3.27 37.39
CA GLY A 488 17.51 -2.48 38.41
C GLY A 488 18.72 -1.68 37.90
N THR A 489 18.94 -1.63 36.59
CA THR A 489 20.14 -1.03 35.98
C THR A 489 19.81 0.22 35.16
N GLN A 490 18.82 0.14 34.27
CA GLN A 490 18.49 1.23 33.35
C GLN A 490 17.18 1.90 33.75
N THR A 491 17.24 3.18 34.11
CA THR A 491 16.06 3.98 34.45
C THR A 491 15.66 4.87 33.28
N TYR A 492 14.36 4.89 32.99
CA TYR A 492 13.73 5.70 31.97
C TYR A 492 12.76 6.65 32.64
N ASP A 493 12.91 7.94 32.35
CA ASP A 493 12.07 9.01 32.88
C ASP A 493 11.09 9.47 31.80
N ILE A 494 9.82 9.59 32.19
CA ILE A 494 8.75 10.15 31.39
C ILE A 494 8.22 11.38 32.13
N GLU A 495 8.38 12.55 31.53
CA GLU A 495 7.72 13.75 32.01
C GLU A 495 6.24 13.71 31.59
N VAL A 496 5.34 13.98 32.52
CA VAL A 496 3.90 13.94 32.31
C VAL A 496 3.32 15.31 32.59
N VAL A 497 2.70 15.90 31.59
CA VAL A 497 2.10 17.23 31.63
C VAL A 497 0.59 17.10 31.48
N VAL A 498 -0.15 17.49 32.52
CA VAL A 498 -1.60 17.68 32.41
C VAL A 498 -1.86 19.13 31.99
N GLY A 499 -1.95 19.38 30.68
CA GLY A 499 -2.03 20.72 30.07
C GLY A 499 -1.81 20.68 28.56
N GLU A 500 -1.74 21.86 27.93
CA GLU A 500 -1.46 21.97 26.49
C GLU A 500 -0.01 21.57 26.14
N MET A 501 0.20 21.03 24.94
CA MET A 501 1.54 20.75 24.41
C MET A 501 2.32 22.04 24.18
N ALA A 502 3.50 22.13 24.78
CA ALA A 502 4.42 23.23 24.52
C ALA A 502 5.08 23.07 23.13
N VAL A 503 5.00 24.11 22.30
CA VAL A 503 5.62 24.18 20.97
C VAL A 503 6.55 25.38 20.92
N PRO A 504 7.84 25.22 20.55
CA PRO A 504 8.78 26.34 20.48
C PRO A 504 8.48 27.26 19.29
N ALA A 505 8.96 28.51 19.35
CA ALA A 505 8.96 29.44 18.22
C ALA A 505 9.73 28.85 17.03
N GLY A 506 9.34 29.21 15.79
CA GLY A 506 9.89 28.64 14.57
C GLY A 506 9.39 27.23 14.22
N SER A 507 8.72 26.52 15.14
CA SER A 507 8.09 25.22 14.85
C SER A 507 6.62 25.38 14.47
N ALA A 508 6.15 24.55 13.54
CA ALA A 508 4.74 24.55 13.11
C ALA A 508 3.81 24.35 14.31
N TYR A 509 2.96 25.34 14.58
CA TYR A 509 2.06 25.40 15.72
C TYR A 509 0.60 25.35 15.28
N LYS A 510 0.22 26.19 14.31
CA LYS A 510 -1.16 26.26 13.81
C LYS A 510 -1.24 26.30 12.29
N VAL A 511 -2.39 25.90 11.76
CA VAL A 511 -2.71 26.01 10.34
C VAL A 511 -3.98 26.83 10.15
N VAL A 512 -3.99 27.68 9.12
CA VAL A 512 -5.14 28.48 8.71
C VAL A 512 -5.55 28.10 7.29
N LEU A 513 -6.83 27.83 7.09
CA LEU A 513 -7.45 27.69 5.77
C LEU A 513 -7.80 29.07 5.24
N GLU A 514 -7.30 29.43 4.06
CA GLU A 514 -7.70 30.63 3.33
C GLU A 514 -8.67 30.27 2.21
N ASP A 515 -9.90 30.80 2.24
CA ASP A 515 -10.89 30.66 1.16
C ASP A 515 -10.61 31.71 0.09
N TRP A 516 -10.42 31.24 -1.15
CA TRP A 516 -10.11 32.05 -2.33
C TRP A 516 -11.28 32.09 -3.34
N SER A 517 -12.49 31.69 -2.94
CA SER A 517 -13.69 31.72 -3.80
C SER A 517 -14.00 33.09 -4.41
N THR A 518 -13.51 34.17 -3.80
CA THR A 518 -13.70 35.56 -4.27
C THR A 518 -12.54 36.09 -5.13
N GLY A 519 -11.49 35.29 -5.35
CA GLY A 519 -10.24 35.71 -6.00
C GLY A 519 -9.25 36.39 -5.05
N THR A 520 -9.58 36.55 -3.77
CA THR A 520 -8.70 37.08 -2.72
C THR A 520 -8.78 36.21 -1.47
N ALA A 521 -7.68 36.10 -0.71
CA ALA A 521 -7.63 35.31 0.51
C ALA A 521 -8.62 35.81 1.59
N VAL A 522 -9.48 34.91 2.06
CA VAL A 522 -10.34 35.11 3.24
C VAL A 522 -10.00 34.02 4.28
N PRO A 523 -9.24 34.35 5.34
CA PRO A 523 -8.91 33.39 6.40
C PRO A 523 -10.16 32.92 7.15
N GLN A 524 -10.28 31.61 7.37
CA GLN A 524 -11.34 31.04 8.22
C GLN A 524 -11.06 31.33 9.71
N SER A 525 -12.12 31.43 10.52
CA SER A 525 -12.02 31.71 11.96
C SER A 525 -11.49 30.55 12.78
N GLU A 526 -11.71 29.32 12.31
CA GLU A 526 -11.31 28.07 12.95
C GLU A 526 -9.84 27.78 12.64
N GLU A 527 -8.93 28.49 13.32
CA GLU A 527 -7.50 28.19 13.27
C GLU A 527 -7.21 26.81 13.86
N LEU A 528 -6.53 25.95 13.10
CA LEU A 528 -6.20 24.58 13.50
C LEU A 528 -4.93 24.58 14.36
N VAL A 529 -5.06 24.75 15.67
CA VAL A 529 -3.94 24.70 16.62
C VAL A 529 -3.52 23.24 16.86
N MET A 530 -2.35 22.83 16.36
CA MET A 530 -1.90 21.43 16.25
C MET A 530 -1.18 20.93 17.51
N THR A 531 -1.80 21.06 18.67
CA THR A 531 -1.21 20.73 20.00
C THR A 531 -1.94 19.62 20.75
N ARG A 532 -3.03 19.05 20.22
CA ARG A 532 -3.80 18.01 20.92
C ARG A 532 -3.23 16.62 20.60
N PRO A 533 -2.61 15.91 21.55
CA PRO A 533 -2.13 14.57 21.27
C PRO A 533 -3.30 13.61 21.07
N ALA A 534 -3.18 12.77 20.05
CA ALA A 534 -4.09 11.68 19.75
C ALA A 534 -3.52 10.32 20.10
N ALA A 535 -2.21 10.17 19.90
CA ALA A 535 -1.39 9.06 20.36
C ALA A 535 0.02 9.60 20.61
N GLN A 536 0.71 9.07 21.62
CA GLN A 536 1.99 9.60 22.10
C GLN A 536 2.96 8.46 22.35
N ASN A 537 4.26 8.77 22.31
CA ASN A 537 5.33 7.78 22.42
C ASN A 537 5.16 6.61 21.44
N CYS A 538 4.55 6.89 20.29
CA CYS A 538 4.31 5.88 19.27
C CYS A 538 5.65 5.35 18.77
N ARG A 539 5.75 4.03 18.63
CA ARG A 539 6.97 3.34 18.20
C ARG A 539 6.60 2.20 17.25
N PHE A 540 7.50 1.91 16.33
CA PHE A 540 7.40 0.68 15.57
C PHE A 540 7.66 -0.53 16.46
N GLU A 541 6.95 -1.64 16.20
CA GLU A 541 7.11 -2.88 16.94
C GLU A 541 8.34 -3.70 16.52
N ASP A 542 8.88 -3.42 15.34
CA ASP A 542 10.09 -4.03 14.84
C ASP A 542 11.33 -3.56 15.60
N ALA A 543 12.17 -4.49 16.07
CA ALA A 543 13.32 -4.15 16.91
C ALA A 543 14.33 -3.23 16.20
N THR A 544 14.58 -3.44 14.90
CA THR A 544 15.53 -2.60 14.15
C THR A 544 14.99 -1.19 13.95
N LEU A 545 13.72 -1.07 13.56
CA LEU A 545 13.07 0.24 13.40
C LEU A 545 12.89 0.95 14.75
N TYR A 546 12.56 0.21 15.81
CA TYR A 546 12.41 0.72 17.17
C TYR A 546 13.70 1.40 17.67
N ASN A 547 14.85 0.78 17.40
CA ASN A 547 16.16 1.28 17.82
C ASN A 547 16.67 2.44 16.95
N SER A 548 16.23 2.53 15.71
CA SER A 548 16.77 3.47 14.71
C SER A 548 15.86 4.67 14.44
N GLN A 549 14.58 4.58 14.80
CA GLN A 549 13.63 5.69 14.72
C GLN A 549 13.15 6.09 16.11
N ALA A 550 13.12 7.39 16.36
CA ALA A 550 12.59 7.93 17.60
C ALA A 550 11.07 7.79 17.73
N SER A 551 10.58 8.00 18.95
CA SER A 551 9.14 8.04 19.21
C SER A 551 8.54 9.23 18.51
N TRP A 552 7.34 9.05 17.98
CA TRP A 552 6.55 10.16 17.45
C TRP A 552 5.30 10.38 18.30
N THR A 553 4.76 11.58 18.16
CA THR A 553 3.46 11.96 18.69
C THR A 553 2.54 12.30 17.54
N GLU A 554 1.37 11.66 17.51
CA GLU A 554 0.27 11.97 16.59
C GLU A 554 -0.54 13.12 17.19
N VAL A 555 -0.71 14.22 16.44
CA VAL A 555 -1.38 15.44 16.90
C VAL A 555 -2.58 15.81 16.02
N LEU A 556 -3.57 16.41 16.66
CA LEU A 556 -4.79 16.92 16.03
C LEU A 556 -5.00 18.39 16.40
N PRO A 557 -5.86 19.10 15.66
CA PRO A 557 -6.28 20.43 16.03
C PRO A 557 -7.02 20.46 17.38
N GLN A 558 -6.82 21.54 18.11
CA GLN A 558 -7.70 21.97 19.19
C GLN A 558 -9.00 22.49 18.61
N GLY A 559 -10.13 22.16 19.25
CA GLY A 559 -11.43 22.72 18.90
C GLY A 559 -12.03 22.22 17.57
N PRO A 560 -13.02 22.94 17.03
CA PRO A 560 -13.67 22.59 15.76
C PRO A 560 -12.79 22.91 14.56
N VAL A 561 -13.11 22.31 13.41
CA VAL A 561 -12.43 22.55 12.14
C VAL A 561 -13.27 23.44 11.21
N PRO A 562 -12.67 24.13 10.23
CA PRO A 562 -13.43 24.88 9.23
C PRO A 562 -14.46 23.98 8.52
N ASN A 563 -15.70 24.47 8.39
CA ASN A 563 -16.75 23.84 7.60
C ASN A 563 -17.24 24.81 6.52
N ILE A 564 -17.06 24.43 5.25
CA ILE A 564 -17.51 25.22 4.10
C ILE A 564 -18.44 24.35 3.27
N ASN A 565 -19.69 24.77 3.11
CA ASN A 565 -20.71 24.07 2.31
C ASN A 565 -20.90 22.59 2.68
N GLY A 566 -20.80 22.25 3.97
CA GLY A 566 -20.98 20.88 4.45
C GLY A 566 -19.75 19.97 4.30
N ILE A 567 -18.58 20.57 4.05
CA ILE A 567 -17.27 19.89 4.01
C ILE A 567 -16.44 20.41 5.17
N ASN A 568 -16.00 19.51 6.05
CA ASN A 568 -15.03 19.74 7.11
C ASN A 568 -13.61 19.62 6.56
N TYR A 569 -12.73 20.54 6.97
CA TYR A 569 -11.34 20.61 6.53
C TYR A 569 -10.40 20.26 7.70
N TYR A 570 -9.82 19.07 7.66
CA TYR A 570 -9.04 18.49 8.74
C TYR A 570 -7.52 18.63 8.53
N CYS A 571 -6.80 18.54 9.63
CA CYS A 571 -5.36 18.36 9.66
C CYS A 571 -5.02 17.33 10.75
N GLU A 572 -4.14 16.39 10.44
CA GLU A 572 -3.54 15.47 11.41
C GLU A 572 -2.02 15.50 11.20
N GLY A 573 -1.25 15.53 12.28
CA GLY A 573 0.20 15.68 12.21
C GLY A 573 0.97 14.62 12.97
N ILE A 574 2.25 14.48 12.64
CA ILE A 574 3.24 13.77 13.45
C ILE A 574 4.33 14.74 13.89
N ARG A 575 4.82 14.58 15.11
CA ARG A 575 5.94 15.35 15.67
C ARG A 575 7.03 14.41 16.19
N ILE A 576 8.27 14.69 15.80
CA ILE A 576 9.49 13.97 16.22
C ILE A 576 10.59 15.02 16.41
N GLY A 577 10.90 15.41 17.64
CA GLY A 577 11.77 16.56 17.91
C GLY A 577 11.32 17.82 17.16
N ASN A 578 12.16 18.35 16.26
CA ASN A 578 11.83 19.51 15.40
C ASN A 578 11.23 19.13 14.02
N TYR A 579 11.16 17.83 13.70
CA TYR A 579 10.47 17.34 12.51
C TYR A 579 8.95 17.31 12.73
N VAL A 580 8.23 18.01 11.86
CA VAL A 580 6.77 18.06 11.84
C VAL A 580 6.30 17.74 10.44
N GLN A 581 5.44 16.74 10.32
CA GLN A 581 4.70 16.47 9.10
C GLN A 581 3.22 16.71 9.38
N LEU A 582 2.59 17.53 8.54
CA LEU A 582 1.16 17.85 8.60
C LEU A 582 0.46 17.25 7.39
N GLN A 583 -0.61 16.51 7.64
CA GLN A 583 -1.44 15.90 6.62
C GLN A 583 -2.83 16.53 6.65
N PHE A 584 -3.19 17.13 5.52
CA PHE A 584 -4.45 17.82 5.33
C PHE A 584 -5.42 16.90 4.62
N GLY A 585 -6.66 16.91 5.07
CA GLY A 585 -7.72 16.21 4.39
C GLY A 585 -9.05 16.84 4.67
N TYR A 586 -10.09 16.23 4.13
CA TYR A 586 -11.39 16.85 4.11
C TYR A 586 -12.44 15.79 3.93
N ASP A 587 -13.57 16.03 4.58
CA ASP A 587 -14.67 15.11 4.51
C ASP A 587 -16.01 15.80 4.71
N TRP A 588 -17.09 15.18 4.25
CA TRP A 588 -18.43 15.67 4.50
C TRP A 588 -18.73 15.68 5.99
N ASP A 589 -19.44 16.71 6.46
CA ASP A 589 -19.92 16.71 7.83
C ASP A 589 -21.02 15.68 8.06
N ASP A 590 -21.35 15.43 9.33
CA ASP A 590 -22.34 14.42 9.72
C ASP A 590 -23.75 14.72 9.20
N THR A 591 -24.05 15.97 8.81
CA THR A 591 -25.34 16.33 8.20
C THR A 591 -25.39 15.90 6.74
N GLN A 592 -24.24 15.92 6.06
CA GLN A 592 -24.10 15.46 4.69
C GLN A 592 -23.91 13.94 4.63
N MET A 593 -23.01 13.38 5.43
CA MET A 593 -22.67 11.95 5.41
C MET A 593 -22.47 11.40 6.83
N PRO A 594 -23.54 11.00 7.54
CA PRO A 594 -23.48 10.64 8.96
C PRO A 594 -22.69 9.37 9.29
N ASN A 595 -22.34 8.55 8.29
CA ASN A 595 -21.62 7.28 8.50
C ASN A 595 -20.20 7.30 7.89
N ASN A 596 -19.67 8.49 7.68
CA ASN A 596 -18.36 8.73 7.08
C ASN A 596 -17.26 7.83 7.67
N PRO A 597 -16.38 7.17 6.86
CA PRO A 597 -16.20 7.28 5.41
C PRO A 597 -17.23 6.49 4.58
N PHE A 598 -18.16 5.79 5.21
CA PHE A 598 -19.13 4.89 4.58
C PHE A 598 -20.47 5.59 4.29
N GLY A 599 -21.20 5.05 3.33
CA GLY A 599 -22.47 5.61 2.86
C GLY A 599 -22.43 5.99 1.38
N ASP A 600 -23.60 6.01 0.74
CA ASP A 600 -23.73 6.29 -0.68
C ASP A 600 -23.58 7.80 -0.97
N PRO A 601 -22.55 8.23 -1.73
CA PRO A 601 -22.31 9.64 -2.03
C PRO A 601 -22.99 10.12 -3.33
N THR A 602 -23.85 9.32 -3.99
CA THR A 602 -24.39 9.62 -5.34
C THR A 602 -25.08 10.99 -5.47
N THR A 603 -25.60 11.56 -4.39
CA THR A 603 -26.23 12.90 -4.40
C THR A 603 -25.40 13.96 -3.66
N LYS A 604 -24.12 13.69 -3.41
CA LYS A 604 -23.23 14.54 -2.61
C LYS A 604 -22.14 15.11 -3.51
N GLU A 605 -21.85 16.38 -3.29
CA GLU A 605 -20.80 17.12 -3.96
C GLU A 605 -19.66 17.33 -2.97
N SER A 606 -18.48 16.77 -3.26
CA SER A 606 -17.26 16.86 -2.42
C SER A 606 -16.25 17.86 -2.96
N TYR A 607 -16.62 18.66 -3.96
CA TYR A 607 -15.71 19.61 -4.58
C TYR A 607 -15.42 20.76 -3.61
N MET A 608 -14.13 20.97 -3.33
CA MET A 608 -13.70 22.01 -2.40
C MET A 608 -13.77 23.38 -3.08
N VAL A 609 -13.95 24.42 -2.27
CA VAL A 609 -13.73 25.80 -2.72
C VAL A 609 -12.26 26.00 -3.14
N PRO A 610 -11.96 27.01 -3.98
CA PRO A 610 -10.59 27.46 -4.17
C PRO A 610 -9.98 27.83 -2.81
N HIS A 611 -8.82 27.27 -2.43
CA HIS A 611 -8.24 27.52 -1.11
C HIS A 611 -6.72 27.39 -1.07
N LYS A 612 -6.11 27.94 -0.01
CA LYS A 612 -4.71 27.72 0.37
C LYS A 612 -4.63 27.32 1.84
N TRP A 613 -3.58 26.59 2.20
CA TRP A 613 -3.24 26.35 3.60
C TRP A 613 -2.01 27.18 3.97
N ALA A 614 -2.10 27.92 5.07
CA ALA A 614 -1.00 28.70 5.62
C ALA A 614 -0.59 28.13 6.98
N ILE A 615 0.70 27.82 7.15
CA ILE A 615 1.26 27.21 8.34
C ILE A 615 2.02 28.27 9.14
N TYR A 616 1.73 28.40 10.43
CA TYR A 616 2.33 29.38 11.31
C TYR A 616 2.97 28.76 12.55
N ASP A 617 3.97 29.43 13.10
CA ASP A 617 4.48 29.16 14.44
C ASP A 617 3.61 29.81 15.54
N VAL A 618 4.05 29.66 16.80
CA VAL A 618 3.35 30.20 17.97
C VAL A 618 3.41 31.74 18.08
N GLU A 619 4.37 32.37 17.42
CA GLU A 619 4.52 33.84 17.38
C GLU A 619 3.71 34.48 16.23
N GLY A 620 3.15 33.67 15.34
CA GLY A 620 2.40 34.11 14.17
C GLY A 620 3.26 34.33 12.93
N THR A 621 4.49 33.82 12.91
CA THR A 621 5.37 33.82 11.73
C THR A 621 4.88 32.77 10.73
N LEU A 622 4.74 33.16 9.46
CA LEU A 622 4.39 32.23 8.38
C LEU A 622 5.60 31.34 8.06
N LEU A 623 5.45 30.03 8.22
CA LEU A 623 6.49 29.03 7.93
C LEU A 623 6.37 28.43 6.54
N GLY A 624 5.14 28.34 5.99
CA GLY A 624 4.92 27.71 4.70
C GLY A 624 3.50 27.87 4.18
N ARG A 625 3.34 27.60 2.88
CA ARG A 625 2.04 27.60 2.18
C ARG A 625 1.91 26.35 1.34
N ILE A 626 0.67 25.86 1.22
CA ILE A 626 0.30 24.81 0.28
C ILE A 626 -0.57 25.45 -0.81
N GLU A 627 -0.02 25.46 -2.03
CA GLU A 627 -0.60 26.10 -3.21
C GLU A 627 -0.12 25.40 -4.50
N GLN A 628 -0.64 25.82 -5.66
CA GLN A 628 -0.16 25.32 -6.95
C GLN A 628 1.26 25.84 -7.25
N PRO A 629 2.02 25.19 -8.16
CA PRO A 629 3.38 25.62 -8.50
C PRO A 629 3.49 27.04 -9.06
N ASP A 630 2.42 27.57 -9.64
CA ASP A 630 2.32 28.94 -10.14
C ASP A 630 1.82 29.95 -9.08
N GLY A 631 1.65 29.51 -7.83
CA GLY A 631 1.16 30.31 -6.72
C GLY A 631 -0.37 30.49 -6.69
N GLU A 632 -1.13 29.88 -7.60
CA GLU A 632 -2.59 29.92 -7.57
C GLU A 632 -3.16 29.07 -6.41
N PRO A 633 -4.36 29.39 -5.88
CA PRO A 633 -5.02 28.55 -4.89
C PRO A 633 -5.31 27.16 -5.46
N LEU A 634 -5.35 26.17 -4.57
CA LEU A 634 -5.82 24.83 -4.89
C LEU A 634 -7.25 24.94 -5.42
N ASN A 635 -7.56 24.24 -6.52
CA ASN A 635 -8.86 24.33 -7.22
C ASN A 635 -9.22 25.73 -7.73
N THR A 636 -8.22 26.52 -8.15
CA THR A 636 -8.44 27.82 -8.82
C THR A 636 -9.52 27.73 -9.89
N THR A 637 -10.30 28.79 -10.06
CA THR A 637 -11.29 28.92 -11.14
C THR A 637 -10.69 29.49 -12.43
N ALA A 638 -9.40 29.88 -12.41
CA ALA A 638 -8.73 30.54 -13.53
C ALA A 638 -8.46 29.62 -14.73
N THR A 639 -8.26 28.31 -14.49
CA THR A 639 -8.03 27.30 -15.53
C THR A 639 -9.23 26.36 -15.66
N GLU A 640 -9.27 25.47 -16.65
CA GLU A 640 -10.31 24.42 -16.73
C GLU A 640 -9.85 23.15 -15.96
N PRO A 641 -10.75 22.34 -15.38
CA PRO A 641 -10.39 21.11 -14.64
C PRO A 641 -9.87 19.98 -15.56
N CYS A 642 -9.75 20.25 -16.85
CA CYS A 642 -9.46 19.29 -17.91
C CYS A 642 -8.65 19.98 -19.02
N TRP A 643 -7.81 19.23 -19.74
CA TRP A 643 -7.05 19.82 -20.85
C TRP A 643 -7.99 20.28 -21.96
N SER A 644 -7.77 21.52 -22.43
CA SER A 644 -8.52 22.14 -23.51
C SER A 644 -7.62 22.80 -24.56
N GLY A 645 -6.30 22.57 -24.47
CA GLY A 645 -5.31 23.11 -25.40
C GLY A 645 -5.12 22.27 -26.67
N GLN A 646 -4.10 22.63 -27.45
CA GLN A 646 -3.75 21.95 -28.71
C GLN A 646 -3.26 20.51 -28.44
N LEU A 647 -3.55 19.62 -29.38
CA LEU A 647 -2.97 18.28 -29.46
C LEU A 647 -2.10 18.18 -30.71
N ASP A 648 -1.08 17.34 -30.69
CA ASP A 648 -0.28 17.01 -31.87
C ASP A 648 -1.04 16.04 -32.81
N GLY A 649 -0.45 15.73 -33.97
CA GLY A 649 -1.01 14.78 -34.93
C GLY A 649 -1.16 13.33 -34.43
N ARG A 650 -0.69 13.02 -33.22
CA ARG A 650 -0.79 11.75 -32.48
C ARG A 650 -1.67 11.88 -31.23
N GLY A 651 -2.42 12.97 -31.09
CA GLY A 651 -3.27 13.24 -29.95
C GLY A 651 -2.55 13.57 -28.63
N VAL A 652 -1.24 13.87 -28.65
CA VAL A 652 -0.49 14.29 -27.44
C VAL A 652 -0.71 15.76 -27.15
N ALA A 653 -0.97 16.15 -25.90
CA ALA A 653 -1.08 17.57 -25.56
C ALA A 653 0.22 18.33 -25.80
N ILE A 654 0.09 19.48 -26.45
CA ILE A 654 1.19 20.42 -26.66
C ILE A 654 1.21 21.39 -25.48
N ILE A 655 2.00 21.06 -24.45
CA ILE A 655 2.22 21.90 -23.27
C ILE A 655 3.21 23.01 -23.62
N THR A 656 2.82 24.27 -23.44
CA THR A 656 3.64 25.47 -23.69
C THR A 656 3.71 26.33 -22.44
N GLU A 657 4.65 27.29 -22.39
CA GLU A 657 4.73 28.24 -21.27
C GLU A 657 3.41 29.01 -21.07
N ASP A 658 2.79 29.48 -22.15
CA ASP A 658 1.52 30.23 -22.09
C ASP A 658 0.28 29.37 -21.80
N ASN A 659 0.44 28.04 -21.78
CA ASN A 659 -0.66 27.09 -21.64
C ASN A 659 -0.18 25.84 -20.88
N LYS A 660 0.38 26.07 -19.68
CA LYS A 660 0.74 25.01 -18.75
C LYS A 660 -0.51 24.33 -18.21
N PHE A 661 -0.38 23.04 -17.94
CA PHE A 661 -1.45 22.25 -17.35
C PHE A 661 -1.07 21.81 -15.94
N TYR A 662 -1.79 22.33 -14.95
CA TYR A 662 -1.72 21.89 -13.55
C TYR A 662 -3.01 21.11 -13.21
N PRO A 663 -2.91 19.82 -12.83
CA PRO A 663 -4.07 19.05 -12.41
C PRO A 663 -4.75 19.67 -11.19
N LYS A 664 -6.08 19.63 -11.12
CA LYS A 664 -6.86 20.21 -10.01
C LYS A 664 -8.20 19.54 -9.79
N GLY A 665 -8.85 19.85 -8.67
CA GLY A 665 -10.24 19.53 -8.36
C GLY A 665 -10.47 18.51 -7.25
N THR A 666 -9.69 18.65 -6.19
CA THR A 666 -9.71 17.91 -4.92
C THR A 666 -11.06 17.27 -4.53
N VAL A 667 -11.04 15.95 -4.35
CA VAL A 667 -12.06 15.18 -3.60
C VAL A 667 -11.32 14.28 -2.60
N ARG A 668 -11.67 14.39 -1.30
CA ARG A 668 -11.17 13.64 -0.14
C ARG A 668 -9.69 13.19 -0.16
N SER A 669 -8.76 14.08 -0.52
CA SER A 669 -7.32 13.82 -0.71
C SER A 669 -6.47 14.18 0.52
N GLY A 670 -5.41 13.41 0.76
CA GLY A 670 -4.45 13.64 1.85
C GLY A 670 -3.23 14.47 1.43
N ILE A 671 -3.23 15.79 1.55
CA ILE A 671 -2.07 16.62 1.16
C ILE A 671 -1.02 16.62 2.28
N ILE A 672 0.27 16.51 1.96
CA ILE A 672 1.36 16.65 2.95
C ILE A 672 2.07 18.00 2.84
N TRP A 673 2.43 18.53 4.02
CA TRP A 673 3.52 19.48 4.23
C TRP A 673 4.50 18.92 5.27
N ARG A 674 5.79 19.23 5.15
CA ARG A 674 6.84 18.86 6.11
C ARG A 674 7.64 20.11 6.50
N SER A 675 8.13 20.15 7.74
CA SER A 675 9.05 21.19 8.17
C SER A 675 10.46 21.00 7.63
N HIS A 676 10.87 19.76 7.34
CA HIS A 676 12.19 19.39 6.81
C HIS A 676 12.09 18.14 5.92
N GLN A 677 13.18 17.79 5.22
CA GLN A 677 13.31 16.44 4.66
C GLN A 677 13.52 15.40 5.78
N PRO A 678 12.89 14.21 5.71
CA PRO A 678 13.11 13.18 6.71
C PRO A 678 14.55 12.63 6.62
N VAL A 679 15.13 12.28 7.76
CA VAL A 679 16.49 11.71 7.85
C VAL A 679 16.50 10.33 7.18
N ALA A 680 17.42 10.10 6.24
CA ALA A 680 17.57 8.81 5.58
C ALA A 680 18.31 7.80 6.48
N TYR A 681 18.04 6.51 6.30
CA TYR A 681 18.86 5.46 6.90
C TYR A 681 20.18 5.29 6.14
N GLU A 682 21.20 4.81 6.84
CA GLU A 682 22.48 4.46 6.22
C GLU A 682 22.35 3.24 5.31
N GLN A 683 23.23 3.15 4.30
CA GLN A 683 23.18 2.08 3.30
C GLN A 683 23.17 0.67 3.90
N THR A 684 23.98 0.44 4.93
CA THR A 684 24.09 -0.86 5.60
C THR A 684 22.79 -1.23 6.32
N GLN A 685 22.16 -0.28 7.00
CA GLN A 685 20.86 -0.48 7.66
C GLN A 685 19.76 -0.80 6.65
N ILE A 686 19.78 -0.14 5.49
CA ILE A 686 18.85 -0.42 4.39
C ILE A 686 19.04 -1.86 3.89
N TRP A 687 20.28 -2.30 3.64
CA TRP A 687 20.54 -3.69 3.21
C TRP A 687 20.12 -4.74 4.25
N ASP A 688 20.18 -4.42 5.54
CA ASP A 688 19.74 -5.32 6.60
C ASP A 688 18.22 -5.47 6.66
N THR A 689 17.46 -4.42 6.30
CA THR A 689 16.02 -4.33 6.56
C THR A 689 15.14 -4.34 5.30
N VAL A 690 15.72 -4.06 4.14
CA VAL A 690 15.03 -3.95 2.85
C VAL A 690 15.62 -4.95 1.86
N PRO A 691 14.80 -5.71 1.11
CA PRO A 691 15.31 -6.53 0.02
C PRO A 691 15.83 -5.64 -1.12
N THR A 692 17.06 -5.88 -1.56
CA THR A 692 17.70 -5.18 -2.68
C THR A 692 18.04 -6.14 -3.79
N TYR A 693 18.17 -5.62 -5.01
CA TYR A 693 18.28 -6.41 -6.23
C TYR A 693 19.40 -5.89 -7.12
N ASP A 694 19.98 -6.80 -7.91
CA ASP A 694 21.08 -6.51 -8.82
C ASP A 694 20.63 -5.61 -9.99
N LEU A 695 21.57 -4.82 -10.51
CA LEU A 695 21.43 -3.91 -11.65
C LEU A 695 22.37 -4.30 -12.80
N ALA A 696 22.63 -5.60 -12.97
CA ALA A 696 23.56 -6.14 -13.97
C ALA A 696 23.23 -5.80 -15.44
N VAL A 697 21.99 -5.40 -15.75
CA VAL A 697 21.55 -5.06 -17.12
C VAL A 697 21.52 -3.53 -17.30
N PRO A 698 22.56 -2.90 -17.89
CA PRO A 698 22.70 -1.44 -17.95
C PRO A 698 21.69 -0.76 -18.90
N PHE A 699 21.05 -1.51 -19.78
CA PHE A 699 19.99 -1.07 -20.71
C PHE A 699 18.61 -1.62 -20.38
N ALA A 700 18.39 -2.09 -19.14
CA ALA A 700 17.06 -2.49 -18.68
C ALA A 700 16.08 -1.31 -18.69
N SER A 701 14.84 -1.54 -19.15
CA SER A 701 13.72 -0.58 -19.15
C SER A 701 14.07 0.80 -19.72
N GLN A 702 14.80 0.86 -20.85
CA GLN A 702 15.24 2.13 -21.45
C GLN A 702 14.15 2.90 -22.22
N THR A 703 12.98 2.29 -22.49
CA THR A 703 12.00 2.89 -23.41
C THR A 703 11.29 4.14 -22.86
N GLY A 704 10.80 5.03 -23.73
CA GLY A 704 10.19 6.31 -23.32
C GLY A 704 8.67 6.37 -23.18
N TYR A 705 7.93 5.36 -23.63
CA TYR A 705 6.46 5.44 -23.76
C TYR A 705 5.73 5.78 -22.46
N SER A 706 4.82 6.76 -22.49
CA SER A 706 3.99 7.22 -21.36
C SER A 706 2.53 7.45 -21.79
N VAL A 707 1.56 7.11 -20.94
CA VAL A 707 0.15 7.51 -20.99
C VAL A 707 -0.11 8.60 -19.94
N ASN A 708 -0.76 9.67 -20.39
CA ASN A 708 -1.03 10.85 -19.61
C ASN A 708 -2.26 10.70 -18.71
N GLY A 709 -2.04 10.84 -17.40
CA GLY A 709 -2.90 10.35 -16.32
C GLY A 709 -3.94 11.30 -15.73
N GLY A 710 -4.26 12.44 -16.34
CA GLY A 710 -5.39 13.28 -15.88
C GLY A 710 -6.57 13.31 -16.84
N ASP A 711 -6.26 13.10 -18.09
CA ASP A 711 -7.17 13.25 -19.19
C ASP A 711 -6.70 12.35 -20.32
N MET A 712 -7.48 11.31 -20.57
CA MET A 712 -7.21 10.37 -21.66
C MET A 712 -7.15 11.08 -23.03
N ARG A 713 -7.64 12.32 -23.17
CA ARG A 713 -7.50 13.16 -24.38
C ARG A 713 -6.07 13.62 -24.66
N ILE A 714 -5.13 13.49 -23.72
CA ILE A 714 -3.72 13.89 -23.86
C ILE A 714 -2.89 12.81 -24.59
N PHE A 715 -3.53 11.79 -25.20
CA PHE A 715 -2.88 10.86 -26.13
C PHE A 715 -3.85 10.27 -27.16
N GLY A 716 -3.38 9.99 -28.38
CA GLY A 716 -4.18 9.37 -29.43
C GLY A 716 -3.41 8.55 -30.48
N GLU A 717 -3.17 7.26 -30.20
CA GLU A 717 -3.41 6.09 -31.07
C GLU A 717 -2.89 4.82 -30.37
N ALA A 718 -3.70 3.75 -30.36
CA ALA A 718 -3.49 2.46 -29.67
C ALA A 718 -3.64 2.45 -28.15
N GLN A 719 -4.00 1.26 -27.64
CA GLN A 719 -4.06 0.90 -26.22
C GLN A 719 -2.61 0.77 -25.68
N ILE A 720 -1.88 1.89 -25.57
CA ILE A 720 -0.54 1.89 -24.98
C ILE A 720 -0.73 1.80 -23.47
N ASN A 721 -0.77 0.59 -22.93
CA ASN A 721 -0.54 0.32 -21.51
C ASN A 721 0.94 0.64 -21.17
N GLY A 722 1.33 1.91 -21.16
CA GLY A 722 2.71 2.35 -20.92
C GLY A 722 2.75 3.57 -20.02
N PHE A 723 3.41 3.48 -18.87
CA PHE A 723 3.28 4.42 -17.76
C PHE A 723 4.31 5.57 -17.82
N ALA A 724 4.07 6.68 -17.10
CA ALA A 724 5.03 7.78 -17.04
C ALA A 724 6.39 7.30 -16.53
N ASN A 725 7.43 7.49 -17.34
CA ASN A 725 8.73 6.90 -17.06
C ASN A 725 9.61 7.88 -16.27
N TYR A 726 10.03 7.50 -15.05
CA TYR A 726 10.93 8.28 -14.20
C TYR A 726 12.25 8.68 -14.88
N ARG A 727 12.66 8.01 -15.97
CA ARG A 727 13.86 8.38 -16.73
C ARG A 727 13.65 9.59 -17.62
N TRP A 728 12.43 9.83 -18.08
CA TRP A 728 12.10 10.87 -19.06
C TRP A 728 11.19 11.96 -18.50
N MET A 729 10.53 11.72 -17.36
CA MET A 729 9.82 12.76 -16.66
C MET A 729 10.79 13.87 -16.21
N PRO A 730 10.48 15.14 -16.49
CA PRO A 730 11.26 16.24 -15.95
C PRO A 730 11.12 16.29 -14.41
N TRP A 731 12.11 16.89 -13.75
CA TRP A 731 12.04 17.11 -12.29
C TRP A 731 10.88 18.06 -11.95
N GLU A 732 10.78 19.18 -12.65
CA GLU A 732 9.71 20.17 -12.54
C GLU A 732 8.84 20.21 -13.79
N SER A 733 7.73 20.96 -13.74
CA SER A 733 6.87 21.17 -14.91
C SER A 733 7.68 21.69 -16.08
N SER A 734 7.56 21.04 -17.24
CA SER A 734 8.29 21.41 -18.47
C SER A 734 7.33 21.68 -19.63
N THR A 735 7.89 21.94 -20.81
CA THR A 735 7.15 22.14 -22.06
C THR A 735 7.43 21.03 -23.05
N TYR A 736 6.57 20.91 -24.05
CA TYR A 736 6.71 19.95 -25.14
C TYR A 736 8.10 20.01 -25.78
N ASP A 737 8.57 21.21 -26.16
CA ASP A 737 9.90 21.41 -26.73
C ASP A 737 11.02 21.23 -25.71
N GLY A 738 10.80 21.63 -24.45
CA GLY A 738 11.76 21.45 -23.36
C GLY A 738 12.13 19.98 -23.14
N VAL A 739 11.13 19.09 -23.15
CA VAL A 739 11.35 17.64 -22.99
C VAL A 739 12.07 17.03 -24.20
N ILE A 740 11.84 17.52 -25.42
CA ILE A 740 12.61 17.11 -26.61
C ILE A 740 14.08 17.49 -26.45
N GLN A 741 14.36 18.74 -26.03
CA GLN A 741 15.73 19.20 -25.84
C GLN A 741 16.46 18.44 -24.72
N ALA A 742 15.80 18.20 -23.59
CA ALA A 742 16.33 17.35 -22.51
C ALA A 742 16.68 15.94 -23.03
N GLY A 743 15.83 15.42 -23.90
CA GLY A 743 16.05 14.17 -24.62
C GLY A 743 17.32 14.12 -25.45
N LEU A 744 17.55 15.15 -26.27
CA LEU A 744 18.76 15.28 -27.10
C LEU A 744 20.03 15.40 -26.25
N ASN A 745 19.93 16.05 -25.08
CA ASN A 745 21.04 16.31 -24.18
C ASN A 745 21.27 15.22 -23.13
N THR A 746 20.51 14.13 -23.16
CA THR A 746 20.57 13.10 -22.11
C THR A 746 21.96 12.49 -21.96
N LEU A 747 22.41 12.28 -20.72
CA LEU A 747 23.71 11.65 -20.41
C LEU A 747 23.68 10.11 -20.54
N ASN A 748 22.50 9.51 -20.68
CA ASN A 748 22.33 8.07 -20.73
C ASN A 748 22.96 7.49 -22.01
N PRO A 749 23.91 6.53 -21.92
CA PRO A 749 24.56 5.98 -23.11
C PRO A 749 23.60 5.15 -23.99
N TYR A 750 22.51 4.60 -23.45
CA TYR A 750 21.54 3.81 -24.21
C TYR A 750 20.32 4.67 -24.56
N LYS A 751 20.11 4.91 -25.86
CA LYS A 751 19.17 5.93 -26.36
C LYS A 751 17.82 5.38 -26.81
N VAL A 752 17.51 4.10 -26.56
CA VAL A 752 16.25 3.49 -27.01
C VAL A 752 15.06 4.29 -26.47
N GLY A 753 14.20 4.80 -27.36
CA GLY A 753 13.02 5.59 -26.96
C GLY A 753 13.29 7.05 -26.61
N SER A 754 14.52 7.55 -26.79
CA SER A 754 14.87 8.96 -26.64
C SER A 754 14.48 9.83 -27.86
N ASN A 755 13.36 9.50 -28.49
CA ASN A 755 12.80 10.22 -29.63
C ASN A 755 11.51 10.94 -29.21
N GLU A 756 10.99 11.79 -30.08
CA GLU A 756 9.78 12.57 -29.81
C GLU A 756 8.62 11.67 -29.34
N THR A 757 8.40 10.51 -29.96
CA THR A 757 7.31 9.59 -29.59
C THR A 757 7.40 9.08 -28.15
N GLY A 758 8.61 8.84 -27.64
CA GLY A 758 8.80 8.46 -26.24
C GLY A 758 8.77 9.65 -25.29
N GLN A 759 9.27 10.81 -25.72
CA GLN A 759 9.59 11.90 -24.80
C GLN A 759 8.42 12.85 -24.54
N VAL A 760 7.80 13.37 -25.60
CA VAL A 760 6.82 14.47 -25.49
C VAL A 760 5.58 14.16 -24.66
N PRO A 761 5.11 12.88 -24.52
CA PRO A 761 4.01 12.61 -23.60
C PRO A 761 4.34 12.99 -22.17
N ASN A 762 5.61 13.00 -21.75
CA ASN A 762 6.02 13.31 -20.38
C ASN A 762 5.98 14.82 -20.05
N ALA A 763 5.64 15.71 -20.99
CA ALA A 763 5.64 17.16 -20.75
C ALA A 763 4.56 17.65 -19.75
N ALA A 764 3.49 16.86 -19.56
CA ALA A 764 2.39 17.20 -18.66
C ALA A 764 2.56 16.66 -17.23
N VAL A 765 3.67 15.98 -16.92
CA VAL A 765 3.94 15.33 -15.63
C VAL A 765 5.37 15.59 -15.16
N TRP A 766 5.63 15.52 -13.86
CA TRP A 766 6.97 15.76 -13.29
C TRP A 766 7.22 15.03 -11.95
N LEU A 767 8.47 15.02 -11.47
CA LEU A 767 8.91 14.22 -10.31
C LEU A 767 8.98 14.97 -8.97
N LYS A 768 9.09 16.31 -8.94
CA LYS A 768 9.15 17.14 -7.72
C LYS A 768 7.79 17.32 -7.05
N TYR A 769 7.67 16.96 -5.76
CA TYR A 769 6.41 16.95 -5.03
C TYR A 769 5.71 18.30 -5.08
N THR A 770 4.54 18.24 -5.68
CA THR A 770 3.61 19.34 -5.84
C THR A 770 2.25 18.70 -5.57
N PRO A 771 1.43 19.29 -4.70
CA PRO A 771 0.06 18.83 -4.51
C PRO A 771 -0.61 18.65 -5.88
N PHE A 772 -1.36 17.55 -6.07
CA PHE A 772 -2.12 17.22 -7.29
C PHE A 772 -1.34 16.73 -8.50
N ASN A 773 0.00 16.79 -8.52
CA ASN A 773 0.81 16.05 -9.48
C ASN A 773 0.95 14.57 -9.10
N GLN A 774 -0.20 13.92 -8.88
CA GLN A 774 -0.26 12.48 -8.61
C GLN A 774 0.17 11.68 -9.84
N GLN A 775 0.02 12.21 -11.04
CA GLN A 775 0.05 11.45 -12.29
C GLN A 775 1.46 11.09 -12.74
N GLY A 776 2.44 11.96 -12.47
CA GLY A 776 3.85 11.58 -12.60
C GLY A 776 4.27 10.46 -11.63
N ARG A 777 3.40 10.10 -10.67
CA ARG A 777 3.69 9.17 -9.55
C ARG A 777 2.57 8.17 -9.26
N SER A 778 1.63 8.05 -10.21
CA SER A 778 0.28 7.61 -9.87
C SER A 778 0.22 6.12 -9.52
N PRO A 779 -0.58 5.74 -8.51
CA PRO A 779 -0.71 4.37 -8.07
C PRO A 779 -1.67 3.51 -8.92
N ILE A 780 -2.53 4.06 -9.79
CA ILE A 780 -3.25 3.24 -10.81
C ILE A 780 -2.25 2.58 -11.78
N THR A 781 -1.09 3.21 -11.91
CA THR A 781 -0.16 3.05 -13.03
C THR A 781 1.22 2.53 -12.62
N GLY A 782 1.46 2.26 -11.32
CA GLY A 782 2.71 1.66 -10.81
C GLY A 782 3.96 2.54 -11.01
N PRO A 783 5.10 2.21 -10.35
CA PRO A 783 6.00 3.27 -9.97
C PRO A 783 7.29 3.37 -10.79
N GLY A 784 7.27 4.26 -11.78
CA GLY A 784 8.46 4.86 -12.38
C GLY A 784 9.24 3.96 -13.35
N GLY A 785 8.63 3.41 -14.38
CA GLY A 785 9.23 2.49 -15.32
C GLY A 785 8.26 2.08 -16.44
N THR A 786 8.74 1.36 -17.44
CA THR A 786 7.84 0.91 -18.52
C THR A 786 7.17 -0.41 -18.12
N ARG A 787 5.83 -0.41 -17.92
CA ARG A 787 5.00 -1.56 -17.47
C ARG A 787 5.23 -2.03 -16.01
N ASP A 788 4.94 -1.14 -15.06
CA ASP A 788 5.16 -1.31 -13.61
C ASP A 788 4.02 -1.97 -12.84
N ASP A 789 3.02 -2.52 -13.52
CA ASP A 789 1.91 -3.28 -12.92
C ASP A 789 2.34 -4.62 -12.27
N ARG A 790 3.65 -4.81 -12.07
CA ARG A 790 4.35 -6.11 -12.06
C ARG A 790 5.55 -6.14 -11.11
N GLN A 791 5.63 -5.20 -10.16
CA GLN A 791 6.74 -5.03 -9.25
C GLN A 791 6.29 -4.87 -7.80
N MET A 792 7.13 -5.34 -6.87
CA MET A 792 6.90 -5.19 -5.43
C MET A 792 7.46 -3.89 -4.83
N MET A 793 8.33 -3.19 -5.55
CA MET A 793 8.93 -1.93 -5.13
C MET A 793 9.07 -1.04 -6.36
N ALA A 794 8.70 0.21 -6.18
CA ALA A 794 8.87 1.28 -7.14
C ALA A 794 10.29 1.32 -7.70
N GLU A 795 10.48 1.43 -9.01
CA GLU A 795 11.81 1.44 -9.64
C GLU A 795 12.76 2.50 -9.05
N PRO A 796 12.38 3.79 -8.87
CA PRO A 796 13.26 4.76 -8.21
C PRO A 796 13.56 4.38 -6.76
N VAL A 797 12.62 3.76 -6.06
CA VAL A 797 12.79 3.34 -4.66
C VAL A 797 13.70 2.12 -4.57
N ALA A 798 13.57 1.14 -5.47
CA ALA A 798 14.42 -0.04 -5.54
C ALA A 798 15.87 0.32 -5.90
N ARG A 799 16.05 1.29 -6.80
CA ARG A 799 17.38 1.82 -7.11
C ARG A 799 18.00 2.57 -5.95
N TYR A 800 17.22 3.40 -5.25
CA TYR A 800 17.69 4.08 -4.04
C TYR A 800 18.09 3.08 -2.96
N ALA A 801 17.26 2.06 -2.71
CA ALA A 801 17.50 1.03 -1.71
C ALA A 801 18.80 0.25 -2.01
N ARG A 802 19.05 -0.04 -3.30
CA ARG A 802 20.30 -0.68 -3.75
C ARG A 802 21.51 0.21 -3.44
N ASP A 803 21.46 1.49 -3.82
CA ASP A 803 22.57 2.44 -3.71
C ASP A 803 22.06 3.86 -3.41
N VAL A 804 22.27 4.30 -2.17
CA VAL A 804 21.83 5.61 -1.66
C VAL A 804 22.54 6.79 -2.29
N SER A 805 23.68 6.56 -2.94
CA SER A 805 24.46 7.57 -3.67
C SER A 805 24.08 7.66 -5.15
N SER A 806 23.17 6.80 -5.63
CA SER A 806 22.85 6.70 -7.05
C SER A 806 22.19 7.96 -7.60
N THR A 807 22.56 8.29 -8.84
CA THR A 807 21.97 9.38 -9.62
C THR A 807 21.24 8.83 -10.85
N ARG A 808 20.25 9.59 -11.32
CA ARG A 808 19.49 9.28 -12.52
C ARG A 808 20.37 9.50 -13.74
N PRO A 809 20.53 8.50 -14.64
CA PRO A 809 21.38 8.64 -15.82
C PRO A 809 20.96 9.70 -16.83
N HIS A 810 19.74 10.24 -16.74
CA HIS A 810 19.22 11.22 -17.70
C HIS A 810 19.85 12.61 -17.50
N ASP A 811 19.90 13.07 -16.25
CA ASP A 811 20.22 14.44 -15.84
C ASP A 811 21.06 14.52 -14.55
N ASN A 812 21.59 13.40 -14.08
CA ASN A 812 22.39 13.28 -12.86
C ASN A 812 21.67 13.68 -11.56
N ARG A 813 20.33 13.79 -11.57
CA ARG A 813 19.52 14.06 -10.37
C ARG A 813 19.66 12.93 -9.35
N SER A 814 19.72 13.28 -8.07
CA SER A 814 19.76 12.28 -6.99
C SER A 814 18.54 11.36 -7.00
N ILE A 815 18.77 10.04 -6.99
CA ILE A 815 17.67 9.07 -6.89
C ILE A 815 17.00 9.13 -5.51
N LYS A 816 17.71 9.61 -4.46
CA LYS A 816 17.15 9.88 -3.13
C LYS A 816 15.97 10.85 -3.20
N GLN A 817 16.18 12.01 -3.84
CA GLN A 817 15.15 13.05 -4.01
C GLN A 817 13.97 12.50 -4.82
N ILE A 818 14.26 11.83 -5.94
CA ILE A 818 13.23 11.23 -6.78
C ILE A 818 12.41 10.22 -5.98
N ALA A 819 13.04 9.29 -5.25
CA ALA A 819 12.36 8.25 -4.49
C ALA A 819 11.48 8.84 -3.36
N LEU A 820 12.00 9.84 -2.62
CA LEU A 820 11.26 10.51 -1.55
C LEU A 820 10.01 11.20 -2.08
N ASP A 821 10.15 11.99 -3.15
CA ASP A 821 9.05 12.73 -3.75
C ASP A 821 8.08 11.81 -4.49
N TYR A 822 8.57 10.70 -5.05
CA TYR A 822 7.74 9.65 -5.62
C TYR A 822 6.81 9.06 -4.56
N LEU A 823 7.38 8.66 -3.42
CA LEU A 823 6.64 8.11 -2.29
C LEU A 823 5.70 9.14 -1.66
N THR A 824 6.10 10.41 -1.62
CA THR A 824 5.26 11.51 -1.15
C THR A 824 4.08 11.76 -2.10
N GLY A 825 4.26 11.54 -3.40
CA GLY A 825 3.19 11.60 -4.40
C GLY A 825 2.01 10.67 -4.08
N TYR A 826 2.27 9.48 -3.53
CA TYR A 826 1.21 8.55 -3.09
C TYR A 826 0.31 9.12 -2.01
N VAL A 827 0.82 10.08 -1.22
CA VAL A 827 0.07 10.58 -0.09
C VAL A 827 -1.10 11.44 -0.54
N SER A 828 -0.90 12.21 -1.60
CA SER A 828 -1.85 13.21 -2.08
C SER A 828 -3.13 12.65 -2.69
N ASP A 829 -3.41 11.35 -2.60
CA ASP A 829 -4.46 10.64 -3.33
C ASP A 829 -5.87 10.78 -2.68
N PRO A 830 -6.97 11.01 -3.45
CA PRO A 830 -8.39 11.03 -3.01
C PRO A 830 -8.93 9.82 -2.24
N TYR A 831 -8.22 8.68 -2.21
CA TYR A 831 -8.69 7.53 -1.43
C TYR A 831 -8.51 7.75 0.07
N GLN A 832 -7.70 8.73 0.47
CA GLN A 832 -7.42 9.02 1.87
C GLN A 832 -8.54 9.85 2.50
N CYS A 833 -9.71 9.23 2.66
CA CYS A 833 -10.83 9.82 3.40
C CYS A 833 -10.47 9.96 4.88
N PHE A 834 -10.76 11.12 5.45
CA PHE A 834 -10.59 11.38 6.88
C PHE A 834 -11.85 10.93 7.63
N GLU A 835 -11.73 9.87 8.41
CA GLU A 835 -12.82 9.25 9.16
C GLU A 835 -13.10 10.08 10.40
N ALA A 836 -14.10 10.96 10.34
CA ALA A 836 -14.37 11.94 11.39
C ALA A 836 -13.11 12.74 11.78
N GLY A 837 -12.29 13.08 10.78
CA GLY A 837 -11.04 13.82 10.96
C GLY A 837 -9.81 12.99 11.32
N ARG A 838 -9.86 11.66 11.18
CA ARG A 838 -8.73 10.75 11.48
C ARG A 838 -8.42 9.81 10.31
N LEU A 839 -7.15 9.45 10.16
CA LEU A 839 -6.72 8.41 9.22
C LEU A 839 -6.51 7.06 9.92
N THR A 840 -7.54 6.53 10.57
CA THR A 840 -7.48 5.24 11.28
C THR A 840 -7.64 4.05 10.32
N PRO A 841 -6.86 2.96 10.44
CA PRO A 841 -7.07 1.80 9.57
C PRO A 841 -8.46 1.17 9.76
N LEU A 842 -9.12 0.82 8.65
CA LEU A 842 -10.55 0.47 8.59
C LEU A 842 -10.92 -0.81 9.35
N PHE A 843 -9.98 -1.74 9.47
CA PHE A 843 -10.16 -3.03 10.15
C PHE A 843 -9.41 -3.10 11.49
N LYS A 844 -8.90 -1.98 12.01
CA LYS A 844 -8.21 -1.94 13.30
C LYS A 844 -9.16 -2.37 14.42
N GLY A 845 -8.68 -3.19 15.35
CA GLY A 845 -9.45 -3.80 16.44
C GLY A 845 -10.47 -4.88 16.01
N ALA A 846 -10.77 -5.00 14.71
CA ALA A 846 -11.72 -5.97 14.18
C ALA A 846 -11.26 -6.47 12.79
N PRO A 847 -10.28 -7.38 12.73
CA PRO A 847 -9.67 -7.78 11.46
C PRO A 847 -10.65 -8.42 10.45
N GLN A 848 -11.77 -8.98 10.94
CA GLN A 848 -12.85 -9.58 10.14
C GLN A 848 -14.08 -8.66 10.01
N ARG A 849 -13.95 -7.36 10.32
CA ARG A 849 -15.04 -6.37 10.20
C ARG A 849 -15.76 -6.50 8.86
N SER A 850 -17.08 -6.63 8.89
CA SER A 850 -17.90 -6.77 7.69
C SER A 850 -18.12 -5.42 6.98
N ILE A 851 -17.09 -4.93 6.29
CA ILE A 851 -17.11 -3.75 5.41
C ILE A 851 -16.58 -4.14 4.02
N THR A 852 -17.08 -3.49 2.98
CA THR A 852 -16.74 -3.83 1.58
C THR A 852 -16.69 -2.61 0.69
N MET A 853 -16.13 -2.77 -0.51
CA MET A 853 -16.17 -1.76 -1.57
C MET A 853 -17.45 -1.85 -2.41
N ARG A 854 -17.98 -0.71 -2.86
CA ARG A 854 -19.17 -0.63 -3.73
C ARG A 854 -19.06 0.50 -4.76
N ASN A 855 -19.68 0.29 -5.93
CA ASN A 855 -19.80 1.25 -7.03
C ASN A 855 -18.48 1.99 -7.31
N HIS A 856 -17.41 1.21 -7.47
CA HIS A 856 -16.06 1.70 -7.71
C HIS A 856 -15.73 1.66 -9.20
N TYR A 857 -14.53 2.12 -9.56
CA TYR A 857 -14.13 2.31 -10.97
C TYR A 857 -14.25 1.05 -11.85
N TYR A 858 -13.86 -0.12 -11.32
CA TYR A 858 -13.87 -1.39 -12.06
C TYR A 858 -15.19 -2.16 -12.01
N GLY A 859 -16.20 -1.68 -11.27
CA GLY A 859 -17.48 -2.37 -11.21
C GLY A 859 -18.39 -1.95 -10.06
N ALA A 860 -19.53 -2.63 -9.97
CA ALA A 860 -20.53 -2.36 -8.94
C ALA A 860 -20.07 -2.73 -7.51
N GLY A 861 -18.98 -3.50 -7.36
CA GLY A 861 -18.52 -4.01 -6.07
C GLY A 861 -19.53 -4.94 -5.39
N GLU A 862 -19.42 -5.09 -4.06
CA GLU A 862 -20.35 -5.90 -3.26
C GLU A 862 -21.65 -5.12 -3.00
N ALA A 863 -22.75 -5.55 -3.57
CA ALA A 863 -24.04 -4.85 -3.53
C ALA A 863 -24.91 -5.18 -2.29
N SER A 864 -24.59 -6.25 -1.56
CA SER A 864 -25.40 -6.71 -0.41
C SER A 864 -25.05 -6.02 0.91
N THR A 865 -23.82 -5.54 1.10
CA THR A 865 -23.42 -4.81 2.32
C THR A 865 -24.31 -3.58 2.57
N PRO A 866 -24.76 -3.27 3.79
CA PRO A 866 -25.52 -2.04 4.00
C PRO A 866 -24.69 -0.79 3.65
N ALA A 867 -25.31 0.30 3.17
CA ALA A 867 -24.58 1.44 2.59
C ALA A 867 -23.60 2.08 3.59
N GLU A 868 -23.97 2.19 4.85
CA GLU A 868 -23.14 2.66 5.97
C GLU A 868 -22.01 1.70 6.40
N LYS A 869 -21.89 0.54 5.75
CA LYS A 869 -20.72 -0.36 5.84
C LYS A 869 -20.04 -0.54 4.48
N ALA A 870 -20.54 0.14 3.45
CA ALA A 870 -20.01 0.08 2.10
C ALA A 870 -19.18 1.34 1.83
N TYR A 871 -17.93 1.13 1.42
CA TYR A 871 -17.01 2.17 1.03
C TYR A 871 -17.22 2.47 -0.45
N TYR A 872 -17.61 3.70 -0.77
CA TYR A 872 -17.87 4.12 -2.13
C TYR A 872 -16.70 4.94 -2.65
N ILE A 873 -16.34 4.66 -3.90
CA ILE A 873 -15.34 5.43 -4.62
C ILE A 873 -16.02 6.08 -5.82
N GLN A 874 -16.27 7.39 -5.74
CA GLN A 874 -16.88 8.16 -6.83
C GLN A 874 -15.89 9.21 -7.37
N GLY A 875 -15.71 9.22 -8.70
CA GLY A 875 -14.94 10.21 -9.44
C GLY A 875 -15.71 10.79 -10.64
N GLY A 876 -15.01 11.44 -11.57
CA GLY A 876 -15.56 11.85 -12.87
C GLY A 876 -15.95 10.67 -13.78
N ARG A 877 -16.86 10.91 -14.75
CA ARG A 877 -17.40 9.92 -15.72
C ARG A 877 -16.75 10.08 -17.11
N THR A 878 -15.52 9.60 -17.29
CA THR A 878 -14.78 9.73 -18.56
C THR A 878 -15.37 8.95 -19.74
N TYR A 879 -16.16 7.89 -19.53
CA TYR A 879 -16.69 7.08 -20.63
C TYR A 879 -17.64 7.85 -21.57
N GLU A 880 -18.30 8.92 -21.08
CA GLU A 880 -19.15 9.81 -21.88
C GLU A 880 -18.34 10.50 -23.02
N TRP A 881 -17.01 10.49 -22.92
CA TRP A 881 -16.09 11.06 -23.91
C TRP A 881 -15.44 10.02 -24.83
N ALA A 882 -15.40 8.75 -24.43
CA ALA A 882 -14.64 7.71 -25.15
C ALA A 882 -15.47 6.96 -26.21
N THR A 883 -16.80 7.07 -26.19
CA THR A 883 -17.64 6.47 -27.25
C THR A 883 -17.63 7.34 -28.51
N GLY A 884 -16.68 7.07 -29.42
CA GLY A 884 -16.74 7.54 -30.81
C GLY A 884 -15.61 8.47 -31.27
N TYR A 885 -14.60 8.75 -30.44
CA TYR A 885 -13.44 9.54 -30.83
C TYR A 885 -12.27 8.63 -31.19
N ASN A 886 -11.89 8.58 -32.47
CA ASN A 886 -10.65 7.92 -32.87
C ASN A 886 -9.47 8.74 -32.31
N PRO A 887 -8.61 8.15 -31.46
CA PRO A 887 -8.37 6.71 -31.33
C PRO A 887 -8.63 6.11 -29.95
N LEU A 888 -9.38 6.81 -29.10
CA LEU A 888 -9.73 6.34 -27.77
C LEU A 888 -11.02 5.49 -27.83
N THR A 889 -10.87 4.17 -27.74
CA THR A 889 -12.00 3.22 -27.71
C THR A 889 -12.05 2.46 -26.38
N VAL A 890 -12.18 3.17 -25.26
CA VAL A 890 -12.23 2.57 -23.92
C VAL A 890 -13.63 2.73 -23.32
N THR A 891 -14.25 1.64 -22.85
CA THR A 891 -15.56 1.67 -22.20
C THR A 891 -15.41 1.41 -20.69
N VAL A 892 -15.10 2.44 -19.88
CA VAL A 892 -15.21 2.48 -18.40
C VAL A 892 -15.02 3.94 -17.91
N PRO A 893 -15.57 4.39 -16.75
CA PRO A 893 -16.28 3.63 -15.71
C PRO A 893 -17.82 3.83 -15.66
N TYR A 894 -18.50 2.81 -15.14
CA TYR A 894 -19.96 2.72 -14.92
C TYR A 894 -20.52 3.75 -13.92
N ALA A 895 -19.69 4.26 -13.01
CA ALA A 895 -20.10 5.15 -11.91
C ALA A 895 -19.28 6.46 -11.88
N GLY A 896 -19.93 7.54 -11.43
CA GLY A 896 -19.36 8.89 -11.32
C GLY A 896 -20.45 9.96 -11.45
N SER A 897 -20.17 11.21 -11.09
CA SER A 897 -21.21 12.27 -11.04
C SER A 897 -21.29 13.12 -12.32
N SER A 898 -20.19 13.33 -13.04
CA SER A 898 -20.15 14.11 -14.30
C SER A 898 -18.86 13.86 -15.07
N ALA A 899 -18.87 14.08 -16.39
CA ALA A 899 -17.67 13.99 -17.21
C ALA A 899 -16.67 15.12 -16.91
N ASN A 900 -17.12 16.37 -16.75
CA ASN A 900 -16.24 17.53 -16.48
C ASN A 900 -15.66 17.61 -15.06
N LYS A 901 -15.72 16.51 -14.29
CA LYS A 901 -15.13 16.44 -12.95
C LYS A 901 -13.81 15.68 -13.02
N PRO A 902 -12.81 16.09 -12.23
CA PRO A 902 -11.52 15.44 -12.21
C PRO A 902 -11.65 13.99 -11.76
N ILE A 903 -10.77 13.16 -12.30
CA ILE A 903 -10.57 11.78 -11.91
C ILE A 903 -9.18 11.71 -11.28
N PHE A 904 -9.09 11.03 -10.15
CA PHE A 904 -7.85 10.92 -9.40
C PHE A 904 -7.49 9.47 -9.09
N GLY A 905 -6.19 9.18 -9.24
CA GLY A 905 -5.38 8.04 -8.80
C GLY A 905 -6.07 6.81 -8.21
N THR A 906 -5.74 6.49 -6.96
CA THR A 906 -6.11 5.25 -6.23
C THR A 906 -7.54 4.72 -6.40
N ASN A 907 -8.49 5.57 -6.76
CA ASN A 907 -9.87 5.18 -7.06
C ASN A 907 -10.00 4.13 -8.18
N GLN A 908 -8.94 3.95 -8.98
CA GLN A 908 -8.84 2.97 -10.07
C GLN A 908 -7.79 1.88 -9.82
N ILE A 909 -7.58 1.46 -8.56
CA ILE A 909 -6.80 0.25 -8.27
C ILE A 909 -7.78 -0.87 -7.94
N ASP A 910 -7.74 -1.97 -8.70
CA ASP A 910 -8.45 -3.19 -8.36
C ASP A 910 -7.57 -4.09 -7.49
N ASP A 911 -8.14 -5.20 -7.05
CA ASP A 911 -7.44 -6.19 -6.23
C ASP A 911 -6.15 -6.73 -6.86
N ASP A 912 -6.16 -6.81 -8.19
CA ASP A 912 -5.15 -7.45 -9.01
C ASP A 912 -3.96 -6.52 -9.32
N HIS A 913 -4.19 -5.20 -9.26
CA HIS A 913 -3.20 -4.14 -9.47
C HIS A 913 -2.80 -3.42 -8.16
N ALA A 914 -3.13 -3.98 -6.99
CA ALA A 914 -2.81 -3.43 -5.67
C ALA A 914 -1.35 -3.66 -5.23
N HIS A 915 -0.37 -3.42 -6.12
CA HIS A 915 1.07 -3.69 -5.90
C HIS A 915 1.87 -2.43 -5.49
N GLN A 916 1.25 -1.47 -4.79
CA GLN A 916 1.89 -0.23 -4.32
C GLN A 916 2.12 -0.32 -2.81
N PHE A 917 3.37 -0.18 -2.37
CA PHE A 917 3.73 -0.38 -0.96
C PHE A 917 4.48 0.84 -0.40
N PRO A 918 3.79 1.96 -0.11
CA PRO A 918 4.43 3.16 0.43
C PRO A 918 5.28 2.90 1.67
N HIS A 919 4.95 1.88 2.47
CA HIS A 919 5.71 1.41 3.62
C HIS A 919 7.24 1.36 3.41
N TRP A 920 7.72 1.11 2.18
CA TRP A 920 9.14 1.20 1.83
C TRP A 920 9.79 2.51 2.29
N GLY A 921 9.08 3.63 2.22
CA GLY A 921 9.58 4.92 2.68
C GLY A 921 9.93 4.93 4.17
N SER A 922 9.15 4.28 5.02
CA SER A 922 9.46 4.17 6.46
C SER A 922 10.57 3.16 6.77
N LEU A 923 11.05 2.42 5.77
CA LEU A 923 12.26 1.59 5.87
C LEU A 923 13.50 2.27 5.26
N LEU A 924 13.31 3.39 4.56
CA LEU A 924 14.37 4.14 3.88
C LEU A 924 14.64 5.50 4.53
N TRP A 925 13.65 6.04 5.24
CA TRP A 925 13.74 7.26 6.02
C TRP A 925 13.14 7.05 7.42
N GLN A 926 13.72 7.72 8.42
CA GLN A 926 13.34 7.71 9.84
C GLN A 926 12.05 8.50 10.10
N THR A 927 10.96 8.10 9.45
CA THR A 927 9.63 8.69 9.62
C THR A 927 8.54 7.63 9.48
N PRO A 928 7.47 7.67 10.31
CA PRO A 928 6.36 6.73 10.21
C PRO A 928 5.35 7.10 9.12
N GLU A 929 5.49 8.26 8.48
CA GLU A 929 4.48 8.81 7.58
C GLU A 929 4.10 7.85 6.45
N PHE A 930 5.06 7.17 5.83
CA PHE A 930 4.79 6.29 4.71
C PHE A 930 4.12 4.99 5.12
N ALA A 931 4.43 4.47 6.31
CA ALA A 931 3.73 3.33 6.89
C ALA A 931 2.24 3.63 7.11
N MET A 932 1.90 4.84 7.56
CA MET A 932 0.51 5.26 7.79
C MET A 932 -0.30 5.26 6.49
N LEU A 933 0.34 5.53 5.36
CA LEU A 933 -0.29 5.46 4.03
C LEU A 933 -0.39 4.05 3.52
N GLY A 934 0.67 3.28 3.73
CA GLY A 934 0.69 1.87 3.40
C GLY A 934 -0.46 1.12 4.05
N ALA A 935 -0.82 1.44 5.30
CA ALA A 935 -1.99 0.88 5.97
C ALA A 935 -3.30 1.12 5.20
N LYS A 936 -3.46 2.27 4.53
CA LYS A 936 -4.64 2.58 3.72
C LYS A 936 -4.68 1.76 2.42
N PHE A 937 -3.55 1.59 1.74
CA PHE A 937 -3.47 0.69 0.58
C PHE A 937 -3.76 -0.76 0.96
N PHE A 938 -3.28 -1.19 2.12
CA PHE A 938 -3.61 -2.50 2.66
C PHE A 938 -5.13 -2.64 2.87
N ASP A 939 -5.78 -1.64 3.48
CA ASP A 939 -7.23 -1.64 3.65
C ASP A 939 -8.00 -1.67 2.33
N GLN A 940 -7.51 -0.98 1.30
CA GLN A 940 -8.15 -0.97 -0.03
C GLN A 940 -8.28 -2.38 -0.60
N SER A 941 -7.19 -3.15 -0.57
CA SER A 941 -7.19 -4.54 -1.04
C SER A 941 -8.17 -5.41 -0.24
N ARG A 942 -8.34 -5.13 1.05
CA ARG A 942 -9.26 -5.86 1.94
C ARG A 942 -10.72 -5.47 1.73
N LEU A 943 -11.00 -4.24 1.30
CA LEU A 943 -12.35 -3.80 0.91
C LEU A 943 -12.86 -4.53 -0.36
N TYR A 944 -11.97 -4.89 -1.28
CA TYR A 944 -12.32 -5.77 -2.42
C TYR A 944 -12.66 -7.18 -1.94
N ARG A 945 -11.76 -7.77 -1.16
CA ARG A 945 -11.97 -9.05 -0.50
C ARG A 945 -11.02 -9.17 0.69
N ASN A 946 -11.57 -9.33 1.88
CA ASN A 946 -10.81 -9.42 3.13
C ASN A 946 -10.21 -10.83 3.36
N ALA A 947 -9.55 -11.38 2.35
CA ALA A 947 -8.91 -12.70 2.35
C ALA A 947 -7.74 -12.76 1.34
N ILE A 948 -6.68 -13.49 1.70
CA ILE A 948 -5.54 -13.79 0.84
C ILE A 948 -5.82 -15.09 0.08
N LEU A 949 -5.83 -16.22 0.81
CA LEU A 949 -6.00 -17.57 0.29
C LEU A 949 -7.37 -18.18 0.65
N ASN A 950 -8.03 -17.69 1.70
CA ASN A 950 -9.33 -18.20 2.14
C ASN A 950 -10.43 -17.90 1.11
N SER A 951 -10.69 -18.86 0.22
CA SER A 951 -11.62 -18.75 -0.90
C SER A 951 -12.05 -20.15 -1.35
N ASP A 952 -13.28 -20.31 -1.84
CA ASP A 952 -13.75 -21.58 -2.42
C ASP A 952 -13.00 -21.96 -3.72
N ASN A 953 -12.33 -21.00 -4.35
CA ASN A 953 -11.51 -21.24 -5.54
C ASN A 953 -10.10 -21.70 -5.13
N ALA A 954 -9.79 -22.98 -5.36
CA ALA A 954 -8.48 -23.57 -5.04
C ALA A 954 -7.34 -23.00 -5.90
N SER A 955 -7.62 -22.19 -6.93
CA SER A 955 -6.60 -21.54 -7.78
C SER A 955 -5.98 -20.30 -7.11
N MET A 956 -6.59 -19.80 -6.03
CA MET A 956 -6.27 -18.48 -5.46
C MET A 956 -4.80 -18.31 -5.05
N PHE A 957 -4.18 -19.38 -4.55
CA PHE A 957 -2.76 -19.38 -4.15
C PHE A 957 -1.77 -19.16 -5.31
N ALA A 958 -2.23 -19.23 -6.55
CA ALA A 958 -1.42 -19.02 -7.74
C ALA A 958 -1.71 -17.67 -8.42
N GLU A 959 -2.70 -16.90 -7.93
CA GLU A 959 -3.10 -15.60 -8.51
C GLU A 959 -2.28 -14.43 -7.94
N ARG A 960 -2.10 -13.36 -8.73
CA ARG A 960 -1.30 -12.20 -8.34
C ARG A 960 -1.90 -11.38 -7.20
N GLY A 961 -3.23 -11.17 -7.16
CA GLY A 961 -3.87 -10.36 -6.12
C GLY A 961 -3.63 -10.94 -4.72
N ALA A 962 -3.56 -12.27 -4.60
CA ALA A 962 -3.20 -12.93 -3.36
C ALA A 962 -1.73 -12.69 -2.96
N ALA A 963 -0.78 -12.70 -3.91
CA ALA A 963 0.62 -12.34 -3.64
C ALA A 963 0.76 -10.90 -3.12
N TRP A 964 0.03 -9.95 -3.72
CA TRP A 964 0.05 -8.54 -3.32
C TRP A 964 -0.54 -8.32 -1.93
N LYS A 965 -1.65 -8.99 -1.60
CA LYS A 965 -2.21 -8.95 -0.24
C LYS A 965 -1.27 -9.53 0.80
N PHE A 966 -0.59 -10.64 0.47
CA PHE A 966 0.43 -11.20 1.34
C PHE A 966 1.54 -10.19 1.60
N ASN A 967 2.02 -9.51 0.56
CA ASN A 967 3.06 -8.49 0.70
C ASN A 967 2.58 -7.27 1.49
N HIS A 968 1.33 -6.82 1.31
CA HIS A 968 0.75 -5.76 2.14
C HIS A 968 0.72 -6.15 3.62
N ALA A 969 0.32 -7.38 3.93
CA ALA A 969 0.34 -7.91 5.29
C ALA A 969 1.78 -7.90 5.86
N ALA A 970 2.75 -8.36 5.07
CA ALA A 970 4.14 -8.42 5.46
C ALA A 970 4.69 -7.01 5.77
N MET A 971 4.42 -6.04 4.90
CA MET A 971 4.84 -4.64 5.08
C MET A 971 4.14 -3.98 6.27
N ALA A 972 2.81 -4.15 6.40
CA ALA A 972 2.05 -3.62 7.53
C ALA A 972 2.52 -4.21 8.88
N TRP A 973 2.94 -5.48 8.90
CA TRP A 973 3.52 -6.13 10.08
C TRP A 973 4.93 -5.60 10.40
N LYS A 974 5.76 -5.34 9.38
CA LYS A 974 7.12 -4.80 9.56
C LYS A 974 7.09 -3.39 10.13
N THR A 975 6.16 -2.55 9.67
CA THR A 975 5.99 -1.17 10.14
C THR A 975 4.81 -1.00 11.11
N ALA A 976 4.45 -2.07 11.83
CA ALA A 976 3.34 -2.06 12.78
C ALA A 976 3.65 -1.22 14.02
N SER A 977 2.61 -0.69 14.66
CA SER A 977 2.68 0.04 15.93
C SER A 977 1.39 -0.18 16.73
N SER A 978 1.51 -0.77 17.92
CA SER A 978 0.38 -1.08 18.80
C SER A 978 -0.21 0.13 19.49
N ASN A 979 0.61 1.15 19.76
CA ASN A 979 0.23 2.39 20.42
C ASN A 979 -0.07 3.55 19.44
N SER A 980 0.11 3.34 18.13
CA SER A 980 -0.37 4.25 17.10
C SER A 980 -1.86 4.06 16.82
N SER A 981 -2.54 5.17 16.59
CA SER A 981 -3.94 5.16 16.16
C SER A 981 -4.10 5.14 14.63
N ARG A 982 -2.98 5.25 13.90
CA ARG A 982 -2.90 5.30 12.43
C ARG A 982 -2.29 4.05 11.80
N LEU A 983 -1.76 3.14 12.62
CA LEU A 983 -1.14 1.88 12.18
C LEU A 983 -1.79 0.67 12.83
N TYR A 984 -1.67 -0.48 12.16
CA TYR A 984 -1.98 -1.78 12.76
C TYR A 984 -0.89 -2.21 13.74
N SER A 985 -1.25 -2.99 14.75
CA SER A 985 -0.29 -3.74 15.57
C SER A 985 0.15 -5.02 14.87
N ARG A 986 1.31 -5.60 15.26
CA ARG A 986 1.74 -6.90 14.71
C ARG A 986 0.73 -7.98 15.02
N LYS A 987 0.13 -7.92 16.21
CA LYS A 987 -0.91 -8.85 16.63
C LYS A 987 -2.11 -8.82 15.69
N GLU A 988 -2.63 -7.63 15.37
CA GLU A 988 -3.79 -7.48 14.48
C GLU A 988 -3.52 -8.02 13.07
N VAL A 989 -2.30 -7.78 12.54
CA VAL A 989 -1.91 -8.31 11.22
C VAL A 989 -1.76 -9.85 11.26
N LEU A 990 -1.14 -10.39 12.31
CA LEU A 990 -0.96 -11.84 12.48
C LEU A 990 -2.31 -12.56 12.68
N ASP A 991 -3.21 -12.01 13.50
CA ASP A 991 -4.54 -12.57 13.72
C ASP A 991 -5.31 -12.73 12.40
N TRP A 992 -5.19 -11.76 11.49
CA TRP A 992 -5.84 -11.82 10.18
C TRP A 992 -5.24 -12.89 9.26
N ILE A 993 -3.91 -12.91 9.07
CA ILE A 993 -3.28 -13.85 8.15
C ILE A 993 -3.33 -15.29 8.66
N VAL A 994 -3.21 -15.51 9.97
CA VAL A 994 -3.33 -16.85 10.56
C VAL A 994 -4.74 -17.38 10.33
N PHE A 995 -5.77 -16.58 10.58
CA PHE A 995 -7.15 -16.96 10.27
C PHE A 995 -7.33 -17.36 8.81
N ASP A 996 -6.78 -16.57 7.88
CA ASP A 996 -6.87 -16.83 6.44
C ASP A 996 -6.16 -18.14 6.06
N PHE A 997 -4.95 -18.36 6.56
CA PHE A 997 -4.15 -19.54 6.23
C PHE A 997 -4.70 -20.81 6.89
N GLU A 998 -5.23 -20.73 8.10
CA GLU A 998 -5.90 -21.86 8.76
C GLU A 998 -7.17 -22.28 8.01
N ALA A 999 -7.95 -21.31 7.52
CA ALA A 999 -9.12 -21.60 6.71
C ALA A 999 -8.73 -22.24 5.36
N PHE A 1000 -7.71 -21.72 4.67
CA PHE A 1000 -7.17 -22.36 3.47
C PHE A 1000 -6.63 -23.77 3.76
N HIS A 1001 -5.96 -23.94 4.90
CA HIS A 1001 -5.43 -25.22 5.34
C HIS A 1001 -6.54 -26.28 5.39
N ASP A 1002 -7.65 -25.94 6.05
CA ASP A 1002 -8.74 -26.87 6.27
C ASP A 1002 -9.60 -27.08 5.01
N LEU A 1003 -9.79 -26.04 4.20
CA LEU A 1003 -10.61 -26.09 2.99
C LEU A 1003 -9.92 -26.82 1.83
N HIS A 1004 -8.62 -26.55 1.60
CA HIS A 1004 -7.92 -27.00 0.39
C HIS A 1004 -6.65 -27.80 0.64
N TYR A 1005 -5.86 -27.47 1.67
CA TYR A 1005 -4.56 -28.11 1.87
C TYR A 1005 -4.70 -29.54 2.39
N ALA A 1006 -5.34 -29.72 3.55
CA ALA A 1006 -5.46 -31.00 4.25
C ALA A 1006 -6.76 -31.75 3.94
N SER A 1007 -7.69 -31.15 3.18
CA SER A 1007 -8.97 -31.74 2.81
C SER A 1007 -8.82 -32.99 1.92
N THR A 1008 -9.92 -33.73 1.71
CA THR A 1008 -9.97 -34.90 0.84
C THR A 1008 -11.19 -34.79 -0.10
N PRO A 1009 -11.00 -34.52 -1.40
CA PRO A 1009 -9.73 -34.20 -2.06
C PRO A 1009 -9.12 -32.87 -1.58
N GLY A 1010 -7.79 -32.76 -1.60
CA GLY A 1010 -7.03 -31.57 -1.21
C GLY A 1010 -5.59 -31.60 -1.76
N PHE A 1011 -4.79 -30.57 -1.55
CA PHE A 1011 -3.41 -30.51 -2.06
C PHE A 1011 -2.50 -31.60 -1.47
N MET A 1012 -2.73 -32.00 -0.22
CA MET A 1012 -2.04 -33.12 0.42
C MET A 1012 -2.72 -34.48 0.17
N ASN A 1013 -3.95 -34.47 -0.34
CA ASN A 1013 -4.70 -35.67 -0.73
C ASN A 1013 -5.25 -35.52 -2.17
N PRO A 1014 -4.39 -35.38 -3.19
CA PRO A 1014 -4.83 -35.05 -4.54
C PRO A 1014 -5.69 -36.18 -5.13
N PRO A 1015 -6.73 -35.86 -5.90
CA PRO A 1015 -7.63 -36.86 -6.46
C PRO A 1015 -6.94 -37.69 -7.56
N ALA A 1016 -7.17 -39.00 -7.57
CA ALA A 1016 -6.65 -39.91 -8.61
C ALA A 1016 -7.45 -39.83 -9.93
N SER A 1017 -8.67 -39.32 -9.87
CA SER A 1017 -9.53 -39.08 -11.04
C SER A 1017 -10.14 -37.69 -10.95
N ILE A 1018 -10.15 -36.99 -12.08
CA ILE A 1018 -10.60 -35.60 -12.21
C ILE A 1018 -11.64 -35.50 -13.32
N SER A 1019 -12.61 -34.59 -13.14
CA SER A 1019 -13.55 -34.20 -14.19
C SER A 1019 -13.08 -32.94 -14.90
N GLY A 1020 -13.40 -32.83 -16.20
CA GLY A 1020 -13.21 -31.58 -16.95
C GLY A 1020 -14.06 -30.41 -16.44
N ALA A 1021 -15.07 -30.65 -15.58
CA ALA A 1021 -15.94 -29.61 -15.02
C ALA A 1021 -15.54 -29.16 -13.59
N ASP A 1022 -14.89 -30.01 -12.79
CA ASP A 1022 -14.48 -29.65 -11.41
C ASP A 1022 -13.10 -28.97 -11.38
N THR A 1023 -13.12 -27.64 -11.32
CA THR A 1023 -11.94 -26.75 -11.34
C THR A 1023 -10.95 -27.07 -10.23
N ASN A 1024 -11.42 -27.24 -8.99
CA ASN A 1024 -10.56 -27.39 -7.81
C ASN A 1024 -9.78 -28.72 -7.87
N GLN A 1025 -10.45 -29.81 -8.21
CA GLN A 1025 -9.82 -31.13 -8.30
C GLN A 1025 -8.70 -31.17 -9.34
N ARG A 1026 -8.88 -30.50 -10.49
CA ARG A 1026 -7.84 -30.42 -11.54
C ARG A 1026 -6.60 -29.67 -11.05
N VAL A 1027 -6.80 -28.53 -10.39
CA VAL A 1027 -5.71 -27.72 -9.84
C VAL A 1027 -4.96 -28.49 -8.74
N MET A 1028 -5.66 -29.12 -7.81
CA MET A 1028 -5.07 -29.96 -6.76
C MET A 1028 -4.23 -31.10 -7.35
N ALA A 1029 -4.78 -31.82 -8.35
CA ALA A 1029 -4.08 -32.93 -9.00
C ALA A 1029 -2.84 -32.49 -9.77
N ALA A 1030 -2.87 -31.37 -10.50
CA ALA A 1030 -1.74 -30.89 -11.27
C ALA A 1030 -0.63 -30.28 -10.40
N THR A 1031 -1.01 -29.55 -9.35
CA THR A 1031 -0.06 -28.78 -8.51
C THR A 1031 1.00 -29.68 -7.87
N GLN A 1032 0.63 -30.92 -7.53
CA GLN A 1032 1.58 -31.89 -6.96
C GLN A 1032 2.78 -32.17 -7.88
N TYR A 1033 2.61 -32.06 -9.20
CA TYR A 1033 3.64 -32.39 -10.20
C TYR A 1033 4.37 -31.14 -10.72
N PHE A 1034 3.66 -30.03 -10.87
CA PHE A 1034 4.16 -28.86 -11.60
C PHE A 1034 4.38 -27.61 -10.74
N GLY A 1035 4.02 -27.65 -9.45
CA GLY A 1035 3.93 -26.45 -8.62
C GLY A 1035 2.66 -25.64 -8.92
N PRO A 1036 2.59 -24.34 -8.60
CA PRO A 1036 1.37 -23.54 -8.71
C PRO A 1036 0.72 -23.64 -10.10
N CYS A 1037 -0.55 -24.05 -10.13
CA CYS A 1037 -1.35 -24.22 -11.32
C CYS A 1037 -2.70 -23.50 -11.16
N LEU A 1038 -3.30 -23.12 -12.28
CA LEU A 1038 -4.59 -22.44 -12.38
C LEU A 1038 -5.48 -23.22 -13.36
N ALA A 1039 -6.79 -23.03 -13.26
CA ALA A 1039 -7.75 -23.62 -14.19
C ALA A 1039 -8.31 -22.57 -15.15
N ASP A 1040 -8.25 -22.84 -16.46
CA ASP A 1040 -8.79 -21.96 -17.52
C ASP A 1040 -9.79 -22.78 -18.33
N GLY A 1041 -11.07 -22.44 -18.17
CA GLY A 1041 -12.18 -23.30 -18.54
C GLY A 1041 -11.97 -24.73 -18.02
N ASN A 1042 -11.92 -25.69 -18.94
CA ASN A 1042 -11.76 -27.11 -18.63
C ASN A 1042 -10.31 -27.60 -18.70
N SER A 1043 -9.33 -26.69 -18.76
CA SER A 1043 -7.89 -26.99 -18.84
C SER A 1043 -7.15 -26.53 -17.57
N VAL A 1044 -5.88 -26.92 -17.45
CA VAL A 1044 -4.95 -26.48 -16.41
C VAL A 1044 -3.76 -25.78 -17.06
N TYR A 1045 -3.36 -24.64 -16.51
CA TYR A 1045 -2.26 -23.81 -17.00
C TYR A 1045 -1.42 -23.26 -15.87
N GLN A 1046 -0.28 -22.68 -16.24
CA GLN A 1046 0.51 -21.79 -15.42
C GLN A 1046 0.59 -20.42 -16.07
N HIS A 1047 0.42 -19.38 -15.29
CA HIS A 1047 0.62 -18.01 -15.74
C HIS A 1047 2.07 -17.60 -15.45
N GLU A 1048 2.82 -17.23 -16.49
CA GLU A 1048 4.26 -17.00 -16.38
C GLU A 1048 4.60 -15.79 -15.50
N PHE A 1049 3.79 -14.75 -15.48
CA PHE A 1049 3.99 -13.62 -14.57
C PHE A 1049 3.77 -13.96 -13.09
N TYR A 1050 2.80 -14.83 -12.79
CA TYR A 1050 2.34 -15.02 -11.41
C TYR A 1050 3.37 -15.77 -10.55
N ILE A 1051 4.33 -16.45 -11.19
CA ILE A 1051 5.45 -17.07 -10.47
C ILE A 1051 6.33 -16.02 -9.80
N GLY A 1052 6.63 -14.94 -10.53
CA GLY A 1052 7.51 -13.88 -10.07
C GLY A 1052 6.89 -13.20 -8.87
N TYR A 1053 5.64 -12.77 -8.99
CA TYR A 1053 4.95 -12.03 -7.93
C TYR A 1053 4.91 -12.76 -6.59
N TRP A 1054 4.56 -14.04 -6.59
CA TRP A 1054 4.54 -14.83 -5.37
C TRP A 1054 5.92 -15.11 -4.80
N LEU A 1055 6.90 -15.51 -5.64
CA LEU A 1055 8.27 -15.74 -5.15
C LEU A 1055 8.89 -14.46 -4.58
N SER A 1056 8.68 -13.34 -5.24
CA SER A 1056 9.04 -12.00 -4.78
C SER A 1056 8.40 -11.69 -3.42
N ALA A 1057 7.08 -11.87 -3.28
CA ALA A 1057 6.36 -11.61 -2.03
C ALA A 1057 6.83 -12.53 -0.88
N LEU A 1058 7.09 -13.80 -1.17
CA LEU A 1058 7.61 -14.77 -0.19
C LEU A 1058 9.03 -14.43 0.25
N GLN A 1059 9.88 -13.99 -0.69
CA GLN A 1059 11.26 -13.56 -0.40
C GLN A 1059 11.28 -12.28 0.43
N VAL A 1060 10.43 -11.29 0.11
CA VAL A 1060 10.23 -10.10 0.94
C VAL A 1060 9.80 -10.50 2.36
N GLY A 1061 8.78 -11.37 2.47
CA GLY A 1061 8.29 -11.88 3.75
C GLY A 1061 9.37 -12.60 4.57
N GLU A 1062 10.28 -13.32 3.92
CA GLU A 1062 11.43 -13.95 4.58
C GLU A 1062 12.44 -12.89 5.05
N LYS A 1063 12.85 -11.97 4.16
CA LYS A 1063 13.84 -10.92 4.42
C LYS A 1063 13.44 -10.03 5.58
N ILE A 1064 12.17 -9.64 5.67
CA ILE A 1064 11.69 -8.74 6.73
C ILE A 1064 11.25 -9.47 8.01
N GLY A 1065 11.34 -10.81 8.04
CA GLY A 1065 11.03 -11.65 9.20
C GLY A 1065 9.56 -12.04 9.36
N PHE A 1066 8.67 -11.62 8.46
CA PHE A 1066 7.24 -11.92 8.51
C PHE A 1066 6.95 -13.41 8.38
N ASN A 1067 7.64 -14.13 7.50
CA ASN A 1067 7.47 -15.57 7.33
C ASN A 1067 7.72 -16.31 8.65
N ASN A 1068 8.79 -15.94 9.38
CA ASN A 1068 9.10 -16.52 10.68
C ASN A 1068 8.02 -16.24 11.72
N ALA A 1069 7.43 -15.04 11.71
CA ALA A 1069 6.32 -14.71 12.59
C ALA A 1069 5.06 -15.55 12.28
N VAL A 1070 4.72 -15.76 11.00
CA VAL A 1070 3.62 -16.63 10.59
C VAL A 1070 3.87 -18.09 11.00
N ARG A 1071 5.08 -18.60 10.80
CA ARG A 1071 5.46 -19.97 11.22
C ARG A 1071 5.29 -20.16 12.72
N ALA A 1072 5.72 -19.17 13.52
CA ALA A 1072 5.63 -19.23 14.97
C ALA A 1072 4.19 -19.12 15.50
N ALA A 1073 3.29 -18.47 14.75
CA ALA A 1073 1.94 -18.15 15.22
C ALA A 1073 0.96 -19.35 15.13
N SER A 1074 1.07 -20.22 14.13
CA SER A 1074 0.20 -21.39 13.98
C SER A 1074 0.87 -22.54 13.21
N PRO A 1075 0.79 -23.79 13.69
CA PRO A 1075 1.29 -24.96 12.95
C PRO A 1075 0.61 -25.16 11.57
N LYS A 1076 -0.68 -24.80 11.46
CA LYS A 1076 -1.41 -24.88 10.19
C LYS A 1076 -0.95 -23.78 9.22
N ALA A 1077 -0.81 -22.55 9.73
CA ALA A 1077 -0.29 -21.44 8.92
C ALA A 1077 1.15 -21.71 8.46
N GLN A 1078 1.99 -22.27 9.33
CA GLN A 1078 3.33 -22.76 8.98
C GLN A 1078 3.26 -23.78 7.84
N ALA A 1079 2.41 -24.81 7.96
CA ALA A 1079 2.29 -25.86 6.95
C ALA A 1079 1.90 -25.30 5.58
N VAL A 1080 0.98 -24.32 5.53
CA VAL A 1080 0.58 -23.63 4.29
C VAL A 1080 1.72 -22.80 3.71
N LEU A 1081 2.40 -21.98 4.53
CA LEU A 1081 3.49 -21.13 4.07
C LEU A 1081 4.68 -21.94 3.53
N ASP A 1082 5.12 -22.96 4.27
CA ASP A 1082 6.25 -23.81 3.86
C ASP A 1082 5.89 -24.65 2.62
N TRP A 1083 4.63 -25.08 2.49
CA TRP A 1083 4.12 -25.71 1.29
C TRP A 1083 4.15 -24.76 0.09
N LEU A 1084 3.70 -23.52 0.26
CA LEU A 1084 3.66 -22.50 -0.78
C LEU A 1084 5.08 -22.23 -1.34
N ILE A 1085 6.08 -22.07 -0.48
CA ILE A 1085 7.49 -21.95 -0.90
C ILE A 1085 7.93 -23.20 -1.67
N SER A 1086 7.60 -24.39 -1.17
CA SER A 1086 8.02 -25.66 -1.77
C SER A 1086 7.40 -25.93 -3.15
N ILE A 1087 6.15 -25.54 -3.38
CA ILE A 1087 5.52 -25.70 -4.69
C ILE A 1087 6.08 -24.69 -5.70
N HIS A 1088 6.43 -23.48 -5.28
CA HIS A 1088 7.13 -22.52 -6.15
C HIS A 1088 8.54 -23.02 -6.51
N GLU A 1089 9.29 -23.61 -5.56
CA GLU A 1089 10.56 -24.30 -5.85
C GLU A 1089 10.37 -25.40 -6.89
N LYS A 1090 9.30 -26.20 -6.76
CA LYS A 1090 8.99 -27.26 -7.73
C LYS A 1090 8.75 -26.71 -9.14
N ARG A 1091 8.04 -25.58 -9.26
CA ARG A 1091 7.81 -24.93 -10.56
C ARG A 1091 9.11 -24.41 -11.16
N ILE A 1092 9.92 -23.70 -10.38
CA ILE A 1092 11.21 -23.13 -10.83
C ILE A 1092 12.16 -24.22 -11.32
N THR A 1093 12.44 -25.20 -10.45
CA THR A 1093 13.40 -26.28 -10.75
C THR A 1093 12.90 -27.15 -11.89
N GLY A 1094 11.60 -27.48 -11.93
CA GLY A 1094 11.01 -28.26 -13.02
C GLY A 1094 11.08 -27.57 -14.38
N ARG A 1095 10.97 -26.23 -14.42
CA ARG A 1095 11.10 -25.46 -15.65
C ARG A 1095 12.54 -25.33 -16.11
N LEU A 1096 13.45 -24.91 -15.24
CA LEU A 1096 14.83 -24.62 -15.62
C LEU A 1096 15.66 -25.90 -15.86
N ASN A 1097 15.43 -26.97 -15.10
CA ASN A 1097 16.21 -28.21 -15.21
C ASN A 1097 15.72 -29.17 -16.32
N GLY A 1098 15.03 -28.65 -17.35
CA GLY A 1098 14.62 -29.45 -18.52
C GLY A 1098 13.20 -29.19 -19.04
N GLY A 1099 12.48 -28.21 -18.49
CA GLY A 1099 11.12 -27.85 -18.88
C GLY A 1099 10.99 -26.60 -19.76
N MET A 1100 12.10 -25.97 -20.17
CA MET A 1100 12.08 -24.70 -20.91
C MET A 1100 11.45 -24.80 -22.32
N LEU A 1101 11.40 -26.01 -22.89
CA LEU A 1101 10.83 -26.26 -24.22
C LEU A 1101 9.32 -26.59 -24.20
N VAL A 1102 8.63 -26.30 -23.10
CA VAL A 1102 7.15 -26.29 -23.10
C VAL A 1102 6.67 -25.09 -23.91
N ASN A 1103 5.74 -25.36 -24.84
CA ASN A 1103 5.11 -24.37 -25.69
C ASN A 1103 4.11 -23.51 -24.92
N ALA A 1104 3.99 -22.23 -25.28
CA ALA A 1104 2.95 -21.34 -24.76
C ALA A 1104 1.60 -21.56 -25.47
N GLY A 1105 0.53 -21.04 -24.87
CA GLY A 1105 -0.83 -21.03 -25.42
C GLY A 1105 -1.02 -19.95 -26.50
N ALA A 1106 -2.28 -19.52 -26.69
CA ALA A 1106 -2.59 -18.39 -27.59
C ALA A 1106 -1.93 -17.09 -27.11
N GLU A 1107 -1.81 -16.93 -25.79
CA GLU A 1107 -1.11 -15.84 -25.13
C GLU A 1107 0.33 -16.27 -24.80
N ASN A 1108 1.31 -15.39 -25.04
CA ASN A 1108 2.74 -15.68 -24.92
C ASN A 1108 3.26 -15.77 -23.46
N TYR A 1109 2.37 -15.64 -22.47
CA TYR A 1109 2.63 -15.78 -21.03
C TYR A 1109 1.76 -16.86 -20.37
N LEU A 1110 1.00 -17.65 -21.14
CA LEU A 1110 0.22 -18.78 -20.62
C LEU A 1110 0.88 -20.10 -21.02
N CYS A 1111 1.22 -20.91 -20.03
CA CYS A 1111 1.85 -22.22 -20.21
C CYS A 1111 0.81 -23.34 -19.96
N PRO A 1112 0.24 -23.97 -21.01
CA PRO A 1112 -0.72 -25.04 -20.85
C PRO A 1112 -0.07 -26.31 -20.29
N ILE A 1113 -0.58 -26.81 -19.16
CA ILE A 1113 -0.10 -28.01 -18.49
C ILE A 1113 -0.90 -29.23 -18.95
N TRP A 1114 -2.22 -29.21 -18.71
CA TRP A 1114 -3.14 -30.24 -19.17
C TRP A 1114 -4.32 -29.60 -19.89
N THR A 1115 -4.45 -29.87 -21.18
CA THR A 1115 -5.58 -29.38 -21.99
C THR A 1115 -6.83 -30.23 -21.74
N ASN A 1116 -8.02 -29.66 -21.95
CA ASN A 1116 -9.28 -30.41 -21.90
C ASN A 1116 -9.27 -31.67 -22.81
N ALA A 1117 -8.61 -31.59 -23.98
CA ALA A 1117 -8.47 -32.73 -24.88
C ALA A 1117 -7.65 -33.87 -24.25
N GLN A 1118 -6.55 -33.55 -23.57
CA GLN A 1118 -5.72 -34.53 -22.86
C GLN A 1118 -6.47 -35.14 -21.67
N ILE A 1119 -7.17 -34.33 -20.88
CA ILE A 1119 -7.99 -34.80 -19.75
C ILE A 1119 -9.09 -35.75 -20.22
N THR A 1120 -9.77 -35.39 -21.31
CA THR A 1120 -10.82 -36.21 -21.93
C THR A 1120 -10.26 -37.52 -22.48
N ALA A 1121 -9.12 -37.47 -23.20
CA ALA A 1121 -8.46 -38.66 -23.75
C ALA A 1121 -7.97 -39.62 -22.65
N ALA A 1122 -7.55 -39.08 -21.50
CA ALA A 1122 -7.17 -39.86 -20.32
C ALA A 1122 -8.38 -40.45 -19.56
N GLY A 1123 -9.62 -40.13 -19.96
CA GLY A 1123 -10.84 -40.50 -19.23
C GLY A 1123 -10.91 -39.89 -17.83
N GLY A 1124 -10.23 -38.76 -17.61
CA GLY A 1124 -10.08 -38.15 -16.29
C GLY A 1124 -9.15 -38.91 -15.34
N ASN A 1125 -8.43 -39.96 -15.78
CA ASN A 1125 -7.47 -40.66 -14.94
C ASN A 1125 -6.12 -39.90 -14.91
N VAL A 1126 -5.75 -39.37 -13.75
CA VAL A 1126 -4.55 -38.54 -13.58
C VAL A 1126 -3.27 -39.32 -13.91
N ALA A 1127 -3.25 -40.64 -13.70
CA ALA A 1127 -2.08 -41.48 -14.01
C ALA A 1127 -1.74 -41.54 -15.51
N ASN A 1128 -2.70 -41.21 -16.39
CA ASN A 1128 -2.53 -41.21 -17.84
C ASN A 1128 -2.15 -39.84 -18.41
N LEU A 1129 -2.01 -38.82 -17.57
CA LEU A 1129 -1.60 -37.47 -17.96
C LEU A 1129 -0.08 -37.27 -17.77
N PRO A 1130 0.55 -36.30 -18.46
CA PRO A 1130 1.95 -35.96 -18.23
C PRO A 1130 2.22 -35.51 -16.79
N HIS A 1131 3.32 -35.96 -16.17
CA HIS A 1131 3.71 -35.62 -14.78
C HIS A 1131 5.01 -34.82 -14.66
N SER A 1132 5.58 -34.35 -15.77
CA SER A 1132 6.76 -33.49 -15.78
C SER A 1132 6.71 -32.52 -16.97
N PHE A 1133 7.40 -31.37 -16.88
CA PHE A 1133 7.43 -30.40 -17.97
C PHE A 1133 8.02 -31.01 -19.26
N ALA A 1134 9.02 -31.88 -19.15
CA ALA A 1134 9.56 -32.62 -20.29
C ALA A 1134 8.51 -33.54 -20.94
N ALA A 1135 7.66 -34.20 -20.14
CA ALA A 1135 6.55 -35.01 -20.66
C ALA A 1135 5.46 -34.13 -21.30
N VAL A 1136 5.19 -32.95 -20.76
CA VAL A 1136 4.28 -31.95 -21.38
C VAL A 1136 4.82 -31.51 -22.74
N ALA A 1137 6.09 -31.10 -22.82
CA ALA A 1137 6.73 -30.72 -24.08
C ALA A 1137 6.69 -31.86 -25.11
N THR A 1138 6.93 -33.11 -24.67
CA THR A 1138 6.82 -34.30 -25.52
C THR A 1138 5.40 -34.48 -26.05
N ALA A 1139 4.38 -34.31 -25.19
CA ALA A 1139 2.98 -34.42 -25.56
C ALA A 1139 2.51 -33.32 -26.52
N GLN A 1140 3.14 -32.13 -26.49
CA GLN A 1140 2.91 -31.04 -27.44
C GLN A 1140 3.56 -31.29 -28.80
N GLY A 1141 4.54 -32.19 -28.88
CA GLY A 1141 5.22 -32.59 -30.09
C GLY A 1141 6.58 -31.92 -30.29
N ALA A 1142 7.43 -32.56 -31.10
CA ALA A 1142 8.77 -32.05 -31.40
C ALA A 1142 8.70 -30.66 -32.05
N ASN A 1143 9.56 -29.74 -31.61
CA ASN A 1143 9.64 -28.35 -32.08
C ASN A 1143 8.38 -27.51 -31.82
N ALA A 1144 7.56 -27.87 -30.81
CA ALA A 1144 6.44 -27.04 -30.38
C ALA A 1144 6.94 -25.67 -29.85
N ALA A 1145 7.94 -25.66 -28.96
CA ALA A 1145 8.78 -24.49 -28.68
C ALA A 1145 10.14 -24.66 -29.39
N PRO A 1146 10.50 -23.81 -30.37
CA PRO A 1146 11.77 -23.95 -31.11
C PRO A 1146 13.01 -23.70 -30.25
N THR A 1147 12.94 -22.73 -29.34
CA THR A 1147 14.00 -22.34 -28.41
C THR A 1147 13.39 -22.10 -27.02
N TRP A 1148 14.23 -21.81 -26.02
CA TRP A 1148 13.74 -21.59 -24.64
C TRP A 1148 12.88 -20.33 -24.51
N ASP A 1149 13.11 -19.33 -25.37
CA ASP A 1149 12.51 -18.00 -25.42
C ASP A 1149 11.50 -17.80 -26.56
N THR A 1150 11.24 -18.81 -27.39
CA THR A 1150 10.24 -18.75 -28.48
C THR A 1150 9.21 -19.88 -28.38
N PHE A 1151 8.07 -19.69 -29.04
CA PHE A 1151 6.97 -20.65 -29.05
C PHE A 1151 6.25 -20.64 -30.41
N LYS A 1152 5.45 -21.67 -30.70
CA LYS A 1152 4.61 -21.73 -31.91
C LYS A 1152 3.14 -21.58 -31.59
N SER A 1153 2.47 -20.74 -32.37
CA SER A 1153 1.02 -20.71 -32.50
C SER A 1153 0.66 -20.95 -33.97
N GLY A 1154 0.08 -22.13 -34.25
CA GLY A 1154 -0.07 -22.63 -35.62
C GLY A 1154 1.29 -22.85 -36.29
N SER A 1155 1.48 -22.26 -37.47
CA SER A 1155 2.73 -22.33 -38.25
C SER A 1155 3.74 -21.22 -37.94
N ASN A 1156 3.35 -20.22 -37.15
CA ASN A 1156 4.17 -19.05 -36.87
C ASN A 1156 4.99 -19.23 -35.59
N VAL A 1157 6.17 -18.63 -35.56
CA VAL A 1157 7.05 -18.57 -34.39
C VAL A 1157 6.95 -17.18 -33.77
N TYR A 1158 6.77 -17.11 -32.47
CA TYR A 1158 6.64 -15.89 -31.69
C TYR A 1158 7.57 -15.94 -30.48
N ASP A 1159 7.93 -14.77 -29.96
CA ASP A 1159 8.71 -14.65 -28.72
C ASP A 1159 7.80 -14.89 -27.51
N LYS A 1160 8.33 -15.60 -26.51
CA LYS A 1160 7.74 -15.62 -25.17
C LYS A 1160 7.87 -14.24 -24.54
N ASP A 1161 6.99 -13.91 -23.60
CA ASP A 1161 7.06 -12.62 -22.92
C ASP A 1161 8.37 -12.48 -22.13
N GLY A 1162 9.21 -11.51 -22.50
CA GLY A 1162 10.54 -11.36 -21.92
C GLY A 1162 10.54 -11.04 -20.43
N GLN A 1163 9.60 -10.22 -19.95
CA GLN A 1163 9.54 -9.84 -18.54
C GLN A 1163 9.10 -11.03 -17.66
N ALA A 1164 8.13 -11.82 -18.14
CA ALA A 1164 7.74 -13.05 -17.45
C ALA A 1164 8.89 -14.05 -17.38
N MET A 1165 9.69 -14.15 -18.46
CA MET A 1165 10.87 -14.99 -18.50
C MET A 1165 11.98 -14.47 -17.58
N ASP A 1166 12.21 -13.16 -17.51
CA ASP A 1166 13.20 -12.57 -16.59
C ASP A 1166 12.86 -12.91 -15.12
N GLN A 1167 11.58 -12.83 -14.73
CA GLN A 1167 11.12 -13.25 -13.40
C GLN A 1167 11.33 -14.75 -13.13
N LEU A 1168 11.10 -15.60 -14.14
CA LEU A 1168 11.41 -17.02 -14.05
C LEU A 1168 12.91 -17.26 -13.83
N LEU A 1169 13.77 -16.50 -14.53
CA LEU A 1169 15.22 -16.60 -14.42
C LEU A 1169 15.74 -16.07 -13.07
N ALA A 1170 15.10 -15.08 -12.45
CA ALA A 1170 15.44 -14.61 -11.10
C ALA A 1170 15.00 -15.58 -9.98
N GLY A 1171 14.03 -16.47 -10.27
CA GLY A 1171 13.41 -17.36 -9.29
C GLY A 1171 14.36 -18.24 -8.47
N PRO A 1172 15.37 -18.92 -9.05
CA PRO A 1172 16.33 -19.70 -8.28
C PRO A 1172 17.15 -18.83 -7.31
N SER A 1173 17.54 -17.62 -7.71
CA SER A 1173 18.27 -16.70 -6.84
C SER A 1173 17.41 -16.24 -5.65
N LEU A 1174 16.12 -15.97 -5.87
CA LEU A 1174 15.17 -15.67 -4.78
C LEU A 1174 15.01 -16.86 -3.81
N LEU A 1175 14.97 -18.09 -4.33
CA LEU A 1175 14.92 -19.30 -3.50
C LEU A 1175 16.18 -19.50 -2.67
N LEU A 1176 17.36 -19.28 -3.25
CA LEU A 1176 18.65 -19.35 -2.55
C LEU A 1176 18.73 -18.30 -1.42
N ASP A 1177 18.26 -17.08 -1.68
CA ASP A 1177 18.20 -16.00 -0.68
C ASP A 1177 17.26 -16.34 0.50
N MET A 1178 16.18 -17.07 0.24
CA MET A 1178 15.32 -17.67 1.28
C MET A 1178 15.91 -18.92 1.95
N GLY A 1179 17.17 -19.28 1.66
CA GLY A 1179 17.86 -20.43 2.23
C GLY A 1179 17.53 -21.79 1.60
N ARG A 1180 16.89 -21.84 0.42
CA ARG A 1180 16.59 -23.08 -0.30
C ARG A 1180 17.80 -23.53 -1.12
N ASN A 1181 18.56 -24.47 -0.58
CA ASN A 1181 19.85 -24.90 -1.12
C ASN A 1181 19.86 -26.34 -1.69
N SER A 1182 18.72 -26.83 -2.17
CA SER A 1182 18.66 -28.15 -2.81
C SER A 1182 19.51 -28.17 -4.09
N GLN A 1183 20.08 -29.32 -4.45
CA GLN A 1183 20.88 -29.45 -5.68
C GLN A 1183 20.09 -29.02 -6.92
N ALA A 1184 18.78 -29.29 -6.94
CA ALA A 1184 17.91 -28.87 -8.03
C ALA A 1184 17.81 -27.34 -8.17
N VAL A 1185 17.82 -26.59 -7.06
CA VAL A 1185 17.85 -25.11 -7.09
C VAL A 1185 19.20 -24.61 -7.57
N ILE A 1186 20.30 -25.22 -7.13
CA ILE A 1186 21.66 -24.86 -7.56
C ILE A 1186 21.83 -25.09 -9.08
N ASP A 1187 21.34 -26.21 -9.59
CA ASP A 1187 21.37 -26.52 -11.04
C ASP A 1187 20.51 -25.51 -11.82
N ALA A 1188 19.34 -25.16 -11.29
CA ALA A 1188 18.42 -24.20 -11.92
C ALA A 1188 19.03 -22.78 -11.97
N GLU A 1189 19.73 -22.36 -10.92
CA GLU A 1189 20.48 -21.11 -10.86
C GLU A 1189 21.56 -21.03 -11.94
N ALA A 1190 22.35 -22.09 -12.11
CA ALA A 1190 23.39 -22.14 -13.14
C ALA A 1190 22.81 -22.02 -14.56
N VAL A 1191 21.69 -22.69 -14.82
CA VAL A 1191 20.97 -22.60 -16.10
C VAL A 1191 20.40 -21.19 -16.30
N ALA A 1192 19.77 -20.61 -15.28
CA ALA A 1192 19.18 -19.29 -15.37
C ALA A 1192 20.21 -18.20 -15.67
N ARG A 1193 21.37 -18.23 -15.02
CA ARG A 1193 22.48 -17.31 -15.29
C ARG A 1193 23.01 -17.43 -16.72
N GLY A 1194 23.06 -18.65 -17.26
CA GLY A 1194 23.43 -18.89 -18.65
C GLY A 1194 22.49 -18.19 -19.64
N TYR A 1195 21.18 -18.36 -19.47
CA TYR A 1195 20.17 -17.72 -20.32
C TYR A 1195 20.14 -16.19 -20.17
N LEU A 1196 20.31 -15.68 -18.95
CA LEU A 1196 20.39 -14.25 -18.70
C LEU A 1196 21.60 -13.64 -19.45
N GLN A 1197 22.78 -14.25 -19.32
CA GLN A 1197 23.99 -13.76 -20.00
C GLN A 1197 23.85 -13.83 -21.53
N GLU A 1198 23.27 -14.91 -22.06
CA GLU A 1198 22.98 -15.04 -23.50
C GLU A 1198 22.15 -13.85 -24.02
N LYS A 1199 21.13 -13.43 -23.26
CA LYS A 1199 20.30 -12.26 -23.61
C LYS A 1199 21.01 -10.94 -23.44
N ILE A 1200 21.81 -10.77 -22.39
CA ILE A 1200 22.63 -9.56 -22.20
C ILE A 1200 23.57 -9.40 -23.40
N ASP A 1201 24.26 -10.45 -23.81
CA ASP A 1201 25.19 -10.42 -24.94
C ASP A 1201 24.45 -10.10 -26.25
N SER A 1202 23.30 -10.74 -26.47
CA SER A 1202 22.45 -10.50 -27.65
C SER A 1202 21.93 -9.07 -27.74
N GLU A 1203 21.54 -8.45 -26.63
CA GLU A 1203 21.06 -7.07 -26.63
C GLU A 1203 22.21 -6.07 -26.72
N THR A 1204 23.34 -6.33 -26.05
CA THR A 1204 24.55 -5.50 -26.14
C THR A 1204 25.04 -5.39 -27.58
N ALA A 1205 24.99 -6.49 -28.34
CA ALA A 1205 25.36 -6.53 -29.76
C ALA A 1205 24.53 -5.60 -30.66
N ARG A 1206 23.38 -5.12 -30.20
CA ARG A 1206 22.52 -4.18 -30.94
C ARG A 1206 22.99 -2.72 -30.83
N GLY A 1207 23.96 -2.42 -29.97
CA GLY A 1207 24.53 -1.08 -29.79
C GLY A 1207 23.60 -0.11 -29.06
N THR A 1208 23.95 1.18 -29.03
CA THR A 1208 23.32 2.20 -28.18
C THR A 1208 22.26 3.06 -28.88
N GLY A 1209 21.92 2.74 -30.13
CA GLY A 1209 21.09 3.58 -31.00
C GLY A 1209 19.65 3.80 -30.51
N VAL A 1210 19.03 4.87 -31.00
CA VAL A 1210 17.66 5.30 -30.65
C VAL A 1210 16.60 4.28 -31.11
N THR A 1211 16.82 3.67 -32.28
CA THR A 1211 15.92 2.67 -32.88
C THR A 1211 16.66 1.34 -32.96
N GLY A 1212 16.09 0.28 -32.37
CA GLY A 1212 16.64 -1.07 -32.44
C GLY A 1212 17.90 -1.34 -31.60
N GLY A 1213 18.34 -0.38 -30.77
CA GLY A 1213 19.48 -0.56 -29.84
C GLY A 1213 19.22 -1.53 -28.70
N ALA A 1214 20.20 -1.70 -27.80
CA ALA A 1214 20.13 -2.58 -26.65
C ALA A 1214 18.95 -2.25 -25.73
N GLY A 1215 18.21 -3.28 -25.30
CA GLY A 1215 16.99 -3.15 -24.50
C GLY A 1215 15.72 -2.98 -25.34
N SER A 1216 15.80 -3.00 -26.68
CA SER A 1216 14.65 -2.77 -27.56
C SER A 1216 13.83 -4.02 -27.88
N ALA A 1217 14.44 -5.21 -27.87
CA ALA A 1217 13.70 -6.47 -28.05
C ALA A 1217 13.54 -7.27 -26.76
N TRP A 1218 14.62 -7.48 -26.00
CA TRP A 1218 14.57 -8.07 -24.67
C TRP A 1218 14.93 -7.03 -23.59
N PHE A 1219 14.54 -7.26 -22.33
CA PHE A 1219 14.70 -6.31 -21.20
C PHE A 1219 13.98 -4.96 -21.34
N LYS A 1220 13.11 -4.83 -22.34
CA LYS A 1220 12.30 -3.64 -22.61
C LYS A 1220 11.50 -3.17 -21.39
N TYR A 1221 11.06 -4.12 -20.56
CA TYR A 1221 10.28 -3.91 -19.34
C TYR A 1221 10.97 -4.53 -18.10
N LEU A 1222 12.27 -4.82 -18.19
CA LEU A 1222 13.01 -5.36 -17.05
C LEU A 1222 13.20 -4.26 -16.01
N GLN A 1223 12.70 -4.51 -14.81
CA GLN A 1223 12.81 -3.59 -13.70
C GLN A 1223 13.63 -4.20 -12.57
N THR A 1224 14.13 -3.37 -11.66
CA THR A 1224 15.11 -3.72 -10.62
C THR A 1224 14.64 -4.92 -9.80
N THR A 1225 13.40 -4.93 -9.33
CA THR A 1225 12.85 -5.99 -8.47
C THR A 1225 12.65 -7.34 -9.15
N ASN A 1226 12.82 -7.42 -10.47
CA ASN A 1226 12.71 -8.66 -11.23
C ASN A 1226 14.10 -9.25 -11.54
N ASN A 1227 15.16 -8.72 -10.93
CA ASN A 1227 16.52 -9.27 -10.97
C ASN A 1227 16.79 -10.17 -9.75
N ALA A 1228 17.94 -10.86 -9.78
CA ALA A 1228 18.44 -11.59 -8.63
C ALA A 1228 18.66 -10.66 -7.41
N PRO A 1229 18.48 -11.16 -6.17
CA PRO A 1229 18.84 -10.42 -4.97
C PRO A 1229 20.29 -9.96 -4.99
N TYR A 1230 20.53 -8.76 -4.48
CA TYR A 1230 21.87 -8.22 -4.26
C TYR A 1230 22.30 -8.50 -2.82
N GLN A 1231 23.44 -9.14 -2.65
CA GLN A 1231 24.08 -9.32 -1.35
C GLN A 1231 25.37 -8.49 -1.35
N PRO A 1232 25.49 -7.47 -0.48
CA PRO A 1232 26.75 -6.72 -0.37
C PRO A 1232 27.86 -7.67 0.10
N GLU A 1233 29.07 -7.48 -0.46
CA GLU A 1233 30.26 -8.26 -0.09
C GLU A 1233 30.79 -7.95 1.32
#